data_AF-A0A2A3IU95-F1
#
_entry.id   AF-A0A2A3IU95-F1
#
_cell.length_a   1.000
_cell.length_b   1.000
_cell.length_c   1.000
_cell.angle_alpha   90.00
_cell.angle_beta   90.00
_cell.angle_gamma   90.00
#
_symmetry.space_group_name_H-M   'P 1'
#
loop_
_entity.id
_entity.type
_entity.pdbx_description
1 polymer ?
#
loop_
_entity_poly.entity_id
_entity_poly.type
_entity_poly.pdbx_seq_one_letter_code
_entity_poly.pdbx_strand_id
1 'polypeptide(L)'
;MKQRGDWPTFTAVDLWADREMDIEDAQAALLAVPDFYLFRPWQAHGFSSNDAVRLTLRGVAASDDGAEDLQLLARFVAWTVNLERNDTSPAETPLVARSQAFAADEGLEIDEPDSPNEQSTADTPTASDNTVHAPSAASPAANDRDVPADVEAARGKAARVRVLADLLPGFWASSGWQAEKPWLWQLTVDRPRLRPYRHVHGVDGLLQYAQTVERERAAAASALMHNLTDTPSATAPAEAPTGAAEARLTPAQDHSLDVLLTLLREEIVDSCQAPLRADLYDEAIFAAFRRLEDEVQQRSGNSAIGDVLIKAAFKEKTNPIRISDRDGDMDRMVQLFAGAIGLFKGDRSHKDRPSLPCVSRRECLRILVHASSLLDLLDRDIERAPAVRGYQYDQGDLTLWVDQAGSQVRAWMDETMPLTTRSFRPGTLVVDVSAVSPGEHRVHLVDGTRHGPAHTVWLVRDPRRSTWHRVVEVDVPLYGDALGQQLLEISGVRLEVLEAGVAGQRVVPTRETYQVGHYVEWRSSRSREQVGPAWARDHVSGPLRPVWDGSSLFDGQPSAPVHDQRLMRISIEPGFLRLRRRDTVPLRVLGHYTDGTATWTALVNGPEVESADEKIAFFQNNVVRAKDPGVTTLRCQHNGCYAEARVDVAAHPRWTAAELLTGLPPVSGIAWTPQGLVVSMRGRHLWRLDAKDGAFRMISAVPPVSPHDQGTDTITARADGELAVRVVGDRHILVLHHADGYQSSELVAPDAEGVPMAFVWNRDALLTAMHDGAVYLVEMDGTAHEFTRVQGTPVAMASNADSLWVLCSPSPGPATGQDYNTLWSIPLADPNPGSDLLRDHRLAGLNGIALAGSSILLSDFNGGRIFSLHNNKIREVAVGLASPGQISASTANEIYIAEFGAGAIRRLLP
;
A
#
# COMPACT_ATOMS: atom_id res chain seq x y z
N MET A 1 2.66 -20.43 34.47
CA MET A 1 1.19 -20.54 34.29
C MET A 1 0.85 -19.69 33.06
N LYS A 2 0.46 -20.13 31.86
CA LYS A 2 0.05 -21.41 31.23
C LYS A 2 1.03 -21.83 30.10
N GLN A 3 0.81 -22.99 29.48
CA GLN A 3 1.74 -23.89 28.78
C GLN A 3 2.47 -23.39 27.51
N ARG A 4 3.69 -23.92 27.33
CA ARG A 4 4.48 -24.01 26.08
C ARG A 4 3.77 -24.94 25.09
N GLY A 5 3.39 -24.43 23.93
CA GLY A 5 2.92 -25.19 22.76
C GLY A 5 2.95 -24.29 21.53
N ASP A 6 3.47 -24.82 20.43
CA ASP A 6 3.50 -24.26 19.06
C ASP A 6 4.58 -23.21 18.73
N TRP A 7 5.79 -23.72 18.48
CA TRP A 7 6.78 -23.09 17.59
C TRP A 7 6.65 -23.73 16.19
N PRO A 8 6.52 -22.97 15.08
CA PRO A 8 6.73 -23.53 13.75
C PRO A 8 8.23 -23.70 13.48
N THR A 9 8.65 -24.94 13.24
CA THR A 9 9.93 -25.27 12.58
C THR A 9 9.85 -24.93 11.10
N PHE A 10 10.91 -24.35 10.56
CA PHE A 10 11.12 -24.16 9.13
C PHE A 10 11.15 -25.51 8.39
N THR A 11 10.41 -25.60 7.29
CA THR A 11 10.61 -26.62 6.26
C THR A 11 11.35 -25.96 5.11
N ALA A 12 12.65 -26.23 4.99
CA ALA A 12 13.42 -25.92 3.79
C ALA A 12 13.52 -27.20 2.96
N VAL A 13 12.93 -27.18 1.76
CA VAL A 13 13.19 -28.11 0.65
C VAL A 13 12.85 -27.26 -0.59
N ASP A 14 13.72 -26.93 -1.54
CA ASP A 14 14.85 -27.63 -2.15
C ASP A 14 16.12 -26.76 -2.24
N LEU A 15 17.24 -27.24 -1.71
CA LEU A 15 18.59 -26.85 -2.16
C LEU A 15 19.29 -28.13 -2.59
N TRP A 16 19.27 -28.37 -3.89
CA TRP A 16 20.00 -29.47 -4.52
C TRP A 16 21.51 -29.19 -4.38
N ALA A 17 22.25 -30.17 -3.84
CA ALA A 17 23.71 -30.28 -3.83
C ALA A 17 24.53 -29.38 -2.87
N ASP A 18 24.52 -29.68 -1.57
CA ASP A 18 25.19 -28.87 -0.53
C ASP A 18 26.49 -29.46 0.05
N ARG A 19 27.05 -30.50 -0.58
CA ARG A 19 28.45 -30.93 -0.33
C ARG A 19 29.45 -30.34 -1.33
N GLU A 20 28.95 -29.77 -2.43
CA GLU A 20 29.77 -29.12 -3.46
C GLU A 20 29.88 -27.59 -3.27
N MET A 21 29.13 -26.98 -2.34
CA MET A 21 29.06 -25.53 -2.13
C MET A 21 29.63 -25.00 -0.80
N ASP A 22 30.22 -25.85 0.06
CA ASP A 22 30.99 -25.42 1.25
C ASP A 22 30.20 -24.56 2.29
N ILE A 23 28.96 -24.97 2.63
CA ILE A 23 28.05 -24.24 3.55
C ILE A 23 27.97 -24.93 4.94
N GLU A 24 28.43 -24.25 6.00
CA GLU A 24 28.41 -24.76 7.40
C GLU A 24 27.03 -24.74 8.09
N ASP A 25 26.88 -25.44 9.22
CA ASP A 25 25.60 -25.61 9.94
C ASP A 25 25.10 -24.27 10.55
N ALA A 26 26.00 -23.43 11.09
CA ALA A 26 25.71 -22.07 11.56
C ALA A 26 25.39 -21.11 10.40
N GLN A 27 25.93 -21.37 9.19
CA GLN A 27 25.67 -20.59 7.99
C GLN A 27 24.29 -20.90 7.40
N ALA A 28 23.84 -22.17 7.45
CA ALA A 28 22.48 -22.56 7.09
C ALA A 28 21.41 -22.05 8.08
N ALA A 29 21.75 -21.93 9.37
CA ALA A 29 20.88 -21.29 10.36
C ALA A 29 20.72 -19.77 10.13
N LEU A 30 21.74 -19.11 9.60
CA LEU A 30 21.69 -17.71 9.15
C LEU A 30 20.92 -17.53 7.83
N LEU A 31 21.11 -18.42 6.86
CA LEU A 31 20.38 -18.41 5.58
C LEU A 31 18.86 -18.64 5.74
N ALA A 32 18.42 -19.17 6.88
CA ALA A 32 17.00 -19.25 7.27
C ALA A 32 16.41 -17.89 7.72
N VAL A 33 17.25 -16.86 7.92
CA VAL A 33 16.83 -15.47 8.17
C VAL A 33 17.16 -14.66 6.91
N PRO A 34 16.18 -14.37 6.03
CA PRO A 34 16.44 -13.65 4.79
C PRO A 34 17.19 -12.33 5.03
N ASP A 35 18.22 -12.02 4.23
CA ASP A 35 19.09 -10.84 4.36
C ASP A 35 18.34 -9.51 4.53
N PHE A 36 17.13 -9.40 3.95
CA PHE A 36 16.29 -8.21 4.11
C PHE A 36 15.83 -7.97 5.57
N TYR A 37 15.80 -8.99 6.42
CA TYR A 37 15.43 -8.89 7.84
C TYR A 37 16.57 -8.42 8.75
N LEU A 38 17.83 -8.55 8.32
CA LEU A 38 19.00 -8.13 9.11
C LEU A 38 19.41 -6.67 8.83
N PHE A 39 19.03 -6.11 7.67
CA PHE A 39 19.64 -4.85 7.18
C PHE A 39 18.67 -3.75 6.67
N ARG A 40 17.35 -3.84 6.82
CA ARG A 40 16.42 -2.73 6.44
C ARG A 40 15.85 -1.94 7.62
N PRO A 41 15.94 -0.58 7.62
CA PRO A 41 15.15 0.27 8.51
C PRO A 41 13.77 0.63 7.90
N TRP A 42 12.73 0.45 8.74
CA TRP A 42 11.36 1.03 8.73
C TRP A 42 10.42 0.73 7.52
N GLN A 43 9.15 0.27 7.70
CA GLN A 43 7.97 1.09 8.07
C GLN A 43 6.62 0.35 8.45
N ALA A 44 5.75 1.14 9.10
CA ALA A 44 4.28 1.35 9.04
C ALA A 44 3.18 0.39 9.58
N HIS A 45 3.34 -0.93 9.76
CA HIS A 45 2.24 -1.76 10.29
C HIS A 45 2.62 -2.47 11.60
N GLY A 46 1.74 -2.34 12.60
CA GLY A 46 1.95 -2.71 13.99
C GLY A 46 2.17 -4.20 14.27
N PHE A 47 2.37 -4.51 15.55
CA PHE A 47 2.92 -5.77 16.07
C PHE A 47 2.04 -7.00 15.88
N SER A 48 2.64 -8.16 15.58
CA SER A 48 2.01 -9.47 15.75
C SER A 48 2.57 -10.19 16.99
N SER A 49 1.77 -11.04 17.64
CA SER A 49 2.16 -11.81 18.84
C SER A 49 3.25 -12.87 18.59
N ASN A 50 3.67 -13.09 17.34
CA ASN A 50 4.73 -14.01 16.96
C ASN A 50 6.11 -13.31 16.76
N ASP A 51 6.22 -12.00 16.99
CA ASP A 51 7.43 -11.18 16.73
C ASP A 51 8.37 -11.01 17.95
N ALA A 52 8.43 -11.94 18.90
CA ALA A 52 9.17 -11.73 20.16
C ALA A 52 10.66 -11.34 19.94
N VAL A 53 11.38 -12.04 19.05
CA VAL A 53 12.79 -11.76 18.73
C VAL A 53 12.97 -10.44 17.97
N ARG A 54 12.06 -10.12 17.04
CA ARG A 54 12.08 -8.88 16.24
C ARG A 54 11.74 -7.65 17.08
N LEU A 55 10.83 -7.78 18.04
CA LEU A 55 10.52 -6.75 19.02
C LEU A 55 11.75 -6.42 19.87
N THR A 56 12.53 -7.43 20.29
CA THR A 56 13.71 -7.21 21.13
C THR A 56 14.90 -6.64 20.36
N LEU A 57 15.20 -7.13 19.13
CA LEU A 57 16.27 -6.57 18.30
C LEU A 57 15.95 -5.13 17.81
N ARG A 58 14.67 -4.80 17.60
CA ARG A 58 14.24 -3.41 17.33
C ARG A 58 14.33 -2.52 18.57
N GLY A 59 14.04 -3.05 19.77
CA GLY A 59 14.25 -2.35 21.04
C GLY A 59 15.73 -2.04 21.28
N VAL A 60 16.62 -2.99 20.94
CA VAL A 60 18.07 -2.78 20.96
C VAL A 60 18.46 -1.71 19.94
N ALA A 61 18.01 -1.79 18.68
CA ALA A 61 18.34 -0.80 17.64
C ALA A 61 17.90 0.65 17.96
N ALA A 62 16.82 0.80 18.71
CA ALA A 62 16.29 2.10 19.14
C ALA A 62 16.93 2.64 20.44
N SER A 63 17.79 1.85 21.09
CA SER A 63 18.55 2.26 22.26
C SER A 63 19.85 2.93 21.84
N ASP A 64 20.38 3.81 22.69
CA ASP A 64 21.73 4.36 22.50
C ASP A 64 22.74 3.19 22.40
N ASP A 65 23.68 3.26 21.45
CA ASP A 65 24.62 2.20 21.05
C ASP A 65 24.03 0.95 20.36
N GLY A 66 22.72 0.92 20.11
CA GLY A 66 22.01 -0.22 19.51
C GLY A 66 22.50 -0.69 18.14
N ALA A 67 22.99 0.25 17.32
CA ALA A 67 23.57 -0.09 16.01
C ALA A 67 24.93 -0.80 16.14
N GLU A 68 25.74 -0.43 17.13
CA GLU A 68 27.02 -1.10 17.42
C GLU A 68 26.75 -2.51 17.98
N ASP A 69 25.74 -2.65 18.84
CA ASP A 69 25.33 -3.93 19.41
C ASP A 69 24.79 -4.91 18.35
N LEU A 70 24.01 -4.44 17.37
CA LEU A 70 23.58 -5.30 16.25
C LEU A 70 24.74 -5.73 15.36
N GLN A 71 25.72 -4.86 15.12
CA GLN A 71 26.94 -5.23 14.41
C GLN A 71 27.78 -6.23 15.19
N LEU A 72 27.85 -6.08 16.52
CA LEU A 72 28.54 -7.00 17.41
C LEU A 72 27.88 -8.39 17.42
N LEU A 73 26.54 -8.46 17.39
CA LEU A 73 25.82 -9.71 17.20
C LEU A 73 26.13 -10.36 15.84
N ALA A 74 26.14 -9.58 14.76
CA ALA A 74 26.47 -10.10 13.42
C ALA A 74 27.89 -10.68 13.35
N ARG A 75 28.88 -9.98 13.94
CA ARG A 75 30.27 -10.48 14.05
C ARG A 75 30.37 -11.74 14.89
N PHE A 76 29.66 -11.78 16.02
CA PHE A 76 29.61 -12.97 16.87
C PHE A 76 29.06 -14.21 16.15
N VAL A 77 28.01 -14.06 15.34
CA VAL A 77 27.48 -15.18 14.56
C VAL A 77 28.46 -15.59 13.45
N ALA A 78 29.06 -14.64 12.73
CA ALA A 78 30.08 -14.93 11.70
C ALA A 78 31.30 -15.66 12.29
N TRP A 79 31.75 -15.27 13.48
CA TRP A 79 32.79 -15.97 14.21
C TRP A 79 32.37 -17.39 14.59
N THR A 80 31.13 -17.60 15.04
CA THR A 80 30.62 -18.94 15.38
C THR A 80 30.59 -19.87 14.16
N VAL A 81 30.29 -19.34 12.97
CA VAL A 81 30.40 -20.06 11.68
C VAL A 81 31.86 -20.45 11.39
N ASN A 82 32.80 -19.54 11.57
CA ASN A 82 34.23 -19.84 11.40
C ASN A 82 34.75 -20.84 12.45
N LEU A 83 34.25 -20.78 13.68
CA LEU A 83 34.56 -21.74 14.74
C LEU A 83 34.10 -23.15 14.35
N GLU A 84 32.93 -23.25 13.71
CA GLU A 84 32.43 -24.52 13.18
C GLU A 84 33.25 -25.03 12.01
N ARG A 85 33.57 -24.17 11.03
CA ARG A 85 34.40 -24.50 9.86
C ARG A 85 35.74 -25.11 10.25
N ASN A 86 36.31 -24.61 11.34
CA ASN A 86 37.63 -25.01 11.83
C ASN A 86 37.59 -26.12 12.89
N ASP A 87 36.39 -26.55 13.33
CA ASP A 87 36.26 -27.63 14.29
C ASP A 87 36.38 -28.99 13.58
N THR A 88 37.40 -29.75 13.97
CA THR A 88 37.70 -31.08 13.42
C THR A 88 36.97 -32.22 14.16
N SER A 89 36.20 -31.87 15.20
CA SER A 89 35.42 -32.83 15.98
C SER A 89 34.29 -33.46 15.15
N PRO A 90 33.87 -34.70 15.45
CA PRO A 90 32.73 -35.31 14.78
C PRO A 90 31.48 -34.42 14.88
N ALA A 91 30.67 -34.38 13.81
CA ALA A 91 29.44 -33.59 13.71
C ALA A 91 28.39 -33.85 14.82
N GLU A 92 28.53 -34.96 15.54
CA GLU A 92 27.70 -35.34 16.69
C GLU A 92 28.16 -34.70 18.01
N THR A 93 29.34 -34.07 18.01
CA THR A 93 29.90 -33.39 19.17
C THR A 93 29.37 -31.95 19.21
N PRO A 94 28.80 -31.50 20.34
CA PRO A 94 28.31 -30.13 20.46
C PRO A 94 29.42 -29.10 20.25
N LEU A 95 29.17 -28.07 19.44
CA LEU A 95 30.11 -26.97 19.27
C LEU A 95 29.99 -26.03 20.46
N VAL A 96 31.12 -25.68 21.07
CA VAL A 96 31.15 -24.83 22.28
C VAL A 96 31.79 -23.49 21.97
N ALA A 97 30.98 -22.44 21.95
CA ALA A 97 31.40 -21.05 21.82
C ALA A 97 31.71 -20.45 23.20
N ARG A 98 32.92 -19.90 23.37
CA ARG A 98 33.37 -19.28 24.63
C ARG A 98 33.71 -17.82 24.44
N SER A 99 33.32 -16.98 25.40
CA SER A 99 33.60 -15.53 25.42
C SER A 99 35.07 -15.18 25.18
N GLN A 100 36.01 -15.95 25.73
CA GLN A 100 37.46 -15.73 25.57
C GLN A 100 37.93 -15.95 24.14
N ALA A 101 37.41 -16.99 23.48
CA ALA A 101 37.77 -17.32 22.12
C ALA A 101 37.19 -16.28 21.14
N PHE A 102 36.01 -15.75 21.43
CA PHE A 102 35.43 -14.63 20.67
C PHE A 102 36.18 -13.32 20.89
N ALA A 103 36.53 -13.01 22.14
CA ALA A 103 37.31 -11.82 22.46
C ALA A 103 38.69 -11.82 21.79
N ALA A 104 39.37 -12.98 21.77
CA ALA A 104 40.64 -13.14 21.06
C ALA A 104 40.51 -12.92 19.54
N ASP A 105 39.40 -13.36 18.93
CA ASP A 105 39.13 -13.15 17.49
C ASP A 105 38.85 -11.67 17.15
N GLU A 106 38.13 -10.96 18.04
CA GLU A 106 37.85 -9.53 17.89
C GLU A 106 39.02 -8.62 18.36
N GLY A 107 40.14 -9.21 18.82
CA GLY A 107 41.29 -8.46 19.35
C GLY A 107 40.99 -7.71 20.65
N LEU A 108 40.04 -8.20 21.44
CA LEU A 108 39.62 -7.64 22.73
C LEU A 108 40.39 -8.32 23.88
N GLU A 109 41.08 -7.53 24.71
CA GLU A 109 41.73 -8.05 25.92
C GLU A 109 40.71 -8.24 27.05
N ILE A 110 40.41 -9.50 27.38
CA ILE A 110 39.66 -9.87 28.59
C ILE A 110 40.51 -10.81 29.45
N ASP A 111 40.62 -10.53 30.76
CA ASP A 111 41.44 -11.35 31.67
C ASP A 111 41.11 -12.86 31.56
N GLU A 112 42.15 -13.70 31.54
CA GLU A 112 41.98 -15.15 31.69
C GLU A 112 41.38 -15.48 33.06
N PRO A 113 40.47 -16.48 33.16
CA PRO A 113 40.04 -16.97 34.45
C PRO A 113 41.24 -17.55 35.21
N ASP A 114 41.39 -17.20 36.49
CA ASP A 114 42.34 -17.86 37.40
C ASP A 114 42.28 -19.37 37.16
N SER A 115 43.41 -19.96 36.77
CA SER A 115 43.51 -21.39 36.51
C SER A 115 42.97 -22.16 37.73
N PRO A 116 42.18 -23.24 37.56
CA PRO A 116 41.91 -24.12 38.67
C PRO A 116 43.26 -24.68 39.13
N ASN A 117 43.60 -24.44 40.40
CA ASN A 117 44.72 -25.06 41.09
C ASN A 117 44.76 -26.57 40.78
N GLU A 118 45.67 -27.01 39.92
CA GLU A 118 46.21 -28.36 40.01
C GLU A 118 47.13 -28.41 41.23
N GLN A 119 46.57 -28.78 42.38
CA GLN A 119 47.23 -29.58 43.43
C GLN A 119 46.30 -29.72 44.64
N SER A 120 45.54 -30.81 44.68
CA SER A 120 45.64 -31.72 45.82
C SER A 120 45.03 -33.06 45.43
N THR A 121 45.91 -33.99 45.11
CA THR A 121 45.65 -35.43 45.11
C THR A 121 45.21 -35.89 46.50
N ALA A 122 44.36 -36.93 46.52
CA ALA A 122 44.15 -37.93 47.56
C ALA A 122 43.78 -37.47 48.99
N ASP A 123 42.55 -37.73 49.44
CA ASP A 123 42.23 -38.96 50.18
C ASP A 123 40.78 -38.98 50.70
N THR A 124 40.32 -40.19 51.01
CA THR A 124 38.94 -40.56 51.37
C THR A 124 38.62 -40.26 52.86
N PRO A 125 37.42 -40.63 53.38
CA PRO A 125 36.46 -39.75 54.03
C PRO A 125 36.57 -39.71 55.57
N THR A 126 35.93 -38.76 56.25
CA THR A 126 35.34 -39.02 57.59
C THR A 126 34.36 -37.95 58.06
N ALA A 127 33.18 -38.45 58.42
CA ALA A 127 32.26 -38.09 59.49
C ALA A 127 32.30 -36.73 60.22
N SER A 128 31.07 -36.34 60.58
CA SER A 128 30.66 -35.71 61.85
C SER A 128 30.47 -34.19 61.87
N ASP A 129 29.18 -33.83 61.86
CA ASP A 129 28.47 -33.20 62.98
C ASP A 129 28.52 -31.67 63.18
N ASN A 130 27.31 -31.14 63.23
CA ASN A 130 26.80 -30.10 64.12
C ASN A 130 27.07 -28.59 63.93
N THR A 131 25.94 -27.88 64.07
CA THR A 131 25.72 -26.54 64.66
C THR A 131 26.15 -25.30 63.85
N VAL A 132 25.25 -24.47 63.32
CA VAL A 132 24.26 -23.54 63.93
C VAL A 132 24.80 -22.09 64.06
N HIS A 133 23.98 -21.17 63.53
CA HIS A 133 23.88 -19.71 63.73
C HIS A 133 24.77 -18.71 62.97
N ALA A 134 24.05 -17.88 62.19
CA ALA A 134 24.35 -16.51 61.74
C ALA A 134 24.37 -15.50 62.92
N PRO A 135 24.38 -14.16 62.73
CA PRO A 135 24.64 -13.29 61.56
C PRO A 135 25.60 -12.09 61.91
N SER A 136 25.68 -11.10 61.00
CA SER A 136 26.10 -9.68 61.24
C SER A 136 27.61 -9.41 61.17
N ALA A 137 28.15 -8.33 60.61
CA ALA A 137 27.72 -7.27 59.71
C ALA A 137 28.99 -6.45 59.32
N ALA A 138 28.94 -5.85 58.13
CA ALA A 138 29.62 -4.60 57.74
C ALA A 138 31.17 -4.51 57.71
N SER A 139 31.68 -4.68 56.48
CA SER A 139 32.53 -3.72 55.73
C SER A 139 33.99 -3.46 56.19
N PRO A 140 34.90 -2.88 55.36
CA PRO A 140 34.96 -2.75 53.89
C PRO A 140 36.35 -3.10 53.26
N ALA A 141 36.37 -3.18 51.93
CA ALA A 141 37.47 -2.81 51.02
C ALA A 141 38.85 -3.52 51.07
N ALA A 142 39.07 -4.37 50.06
CA ALA A 142 40.32 -4.56 49.28
C ALA A 142 39.96 -5.60 48.19
N ASN A 143 40.04 -5.40 46.88
CA ASN A 143 40.95 -4.63 46.04
C ASN A 143 40.21 -4.19 44.76
N ASP A 144 40.07 -2.89 44.52
CA ASP A 144 40.06 -2.38 43.15
C ASP A 144 41.51 -2.44 42.66
N ARG A 145 41.84 -3.46 41.87
CA ARG A 145 42.90 -3.29 40.88
C ARG A 145 42.26 -2.45 39.79
N ASP A 146 42.79 -1.24 39.56
CA ASP A 146 42.41 -0.41 38.42
C ASP A 146 42.50 -1.26 37.14
N VAL A 147 41.36 -1.74 36.66
CA VAL A 147 41.26 -2.49 35.41
C VAL A 147 41.52 -1.46 34.31
N PRO A 148 42.48 -1.71 33.40
CA PRO A 148 42.70 -0.82 32.27
C PRO A 148 41.38 -0.55 31.53
N ALA A 149 41.13 0.72 31.18
CA ALA A 149 39.82 1.16 30.65
C ALA A 149 39.42 0.44 29.35
N ASP A 150 40.42 -0.03 28.58
CA ASP A 150 40.28 -0.89 27.41
C ASP A 150 39.81 -2.31 27.78
N VAL A 151 40.34 -2.91 28.85
CA VAL A 151 39.87 -4.21 29.37
C VAL A 151 38.44 -4.09 29.93
N GLU A 152 38.11 -2.98 30.58
CA GLU A 152 36.75 -2.73 31.08
C GLU A 152 35.75 -2.54 29.92
N ALA A 153 36.14 -1.82 28.87
CA ALA A 153 35.36 -1.68 27.65
C ALA A 153 35.17 -3.01 26.90
N ALA A 154 36.22 -3.84 26.84
CA ALA A 154 36.18 -5.18 26.25
C ALA A 154 35.23 -6.12 27.02
N ARG A 155 35.27 -6.08 28.35
CA ARG A 155 34.30 -6.79 29.22
C ARG A 155 32.87 -6.32 28.97
N GLY A 156 32.67 -5.01 28.82
CA GLY A 156 31.37 -4.44 28.45
C GLY A 156 30.82 -5.03 27.15
N LYS A 157 31.66 -5.10 26.10
CA LYS A 157 31.28 -5.70 24.80
C LYS A 157 30.93 -7.19 24.93
N ALA A 158 31.78 -7.97 25.59
CA ALA A 158 31.53 -9.40 25.79
C ALA A 158 30.27 -9.67 26.62
N ALA A 159 29.97 -8.86 27.64
CA ALA A 159 28.74 -8.98 28.42
C ALA A 159 27.48 -8.63 27.59
N ARG A 160 27.57 -7.66 26.66
CA ARG A 160 26.48 -7.32 25.72
C ARG A 160 26.22 -8.44 24.72
N VAL A 161 27.26 -9.09 24.18
CA VAL A 161 27.11 -10.27 23.29
C VAL A 161 26.25 -11.36 23.92
N ARG A 162 26.47 -11.66 25.20
CA ARG A 162 25.66 -12.64 25.94
C ARG A 162 24.17 -12.29 25.90
N VAL A 163 23.85 -11.04 26.25
CA VAL A 163 22.45 -10.56 26.29
C VAL A 163 21.82 -10.60 24.90
N LEU A 164 22.59 -10.29 23.85
CA LEU A 164 22.14 -10.34 22.47
C LEU A 164 21.96 -11.78 21.95
N ALA A 165 22.84 -12.71 22.35
CA ALA A 165 22.77 -14.12 21.99
C ALA A 165 21.54 -14.82 22.58
N ASP A 166 21.11 -14.42 23.78
CA ASP A 166 19.86 -14.88 24.41
C ASP A 166 18.60 -14.47 23.62
N LEU A 167 18.71 -13.51 22.69
CA LEU A 167 17.63 -13.10 21.79
C LEU A 167 17.46 -14.02 20.58
N LEU A 168 18.30 -15.05 20.41
CA LEU A 168 18.23 -16.05 19.34
C LEU A 168 17.78 -17.43 19.88
N PRO A 169 16.54 -17.56 20.37
CA PRO A 169 16.05 -18.81 20.94
C PRO A 169 16.00 -19.91 19.87
N GLY A 170 16.58 -21.06 20.18
CA GLY A 170 16.65 -22.23 19.29
C GLY A 170 17.99 -22.41 18.58
N PHE A 171 18.86 -21.40 18.58
CA PHE A 171 20.23 -21.51 18.08
C PHE A 171 21.17 -22.22 19.09
N TRP A 172 20.94 -21.99 20.38
CA TRP A 172 21.73 -22.57 21.48
C TRP A 172 20.98 -23.69 22.19
N ALA A 173 21.70 -24.78 22.46
CA ALA A 173 21.22 -25.92 23.23
C ALA A 173 21.30 -25.69 24.74
N SER A 174 22.33 -24.95 25.17
CA SER A 174 22.52 -24.50 26.55
C SER A 174 23.39 -23.24 26.60
N SER A 175 23.22 -22.45 27.66
CA SER A 175 24.03 -21.27 27.97
C SER A 175 24.49 -21.32 29.43
N GLY A 176 25.74 -20.92 29.70
CA GLY A 176 26.33 -20.88 31.04
C GLY A 176 27.17 -19.62 31.26
N TRP A 177 26.96 -18.93 32.38
CA TRP A 177 27.70 -17.72 32.78
C TRP A 177 27.63 -17.52 34.32
N GLN A 178 28.54 -16.72 34.87
CA GLN A 178 28.56 -16.39 36.31
C GLN A 178 28.04 -14.97 36.57
N ALA A 179 27.16 -14.82 37.57
CA ALA A 179 26.54 -13.54 37.95
C ALA A 179 27.57 -12.41 38.20
N GLU A 180 28.69 -12.76 38.82
CA GLU A 180 29.75 -11.83 39.21
C GLU A 180 30.71 -11.49 38.05
N LYS A 181 30.68 -12.25 36.94
CA LYS A 181 31.51 -12.04 35.74
C LYS A 181 30.67 -12.25 34.48
N PRO A 182 29.72 -11.34 34.16
CA PRO A 182 28.76 -11.52 33.06
C PRO A 182 29.40 -11.54 31.66
N TRP A 183 30.63 -11.07 31.52
CA TRP A 183 31.42 -11.17 30.29
C TRP A 183 32.02 -12.57 30.06
N LEU A 184 31.98 -13.46 31.07
CA LEU A 184 32.50 -14.82 31.00
C LEU A 184 31.35 -15.81 30.74
N TRP A 185 31.14 -16.16 29.47
CA TRP A 185 30.06 -17.04 29.05
C TRP A 185 30.54 -18.19 28.16
N GLN A 186 29.76 -19.27 28.18
CA GLN A 186 29.88 -20.44 27.31
C GLN A 186 28.49 -20.77 26.72
N LEU A 187 28.40 -20.85 25.40
CA LEU A 187 27.20 -21.23 24.65
C LEU A 187 27.46 -22.52 23.89
N THR A 188 26.49 -23.44 23.86
CA THR A 188 26.62 -24.73 23.18
C THR A 188 25.62 -24.85 22.04
N VAL A 189 26.10 -25.22 20.84
CA VAL A 189 25.26 -25.48 19.65
C VAL A 189 25.04 -26.98 19.51
N ASP A 190 23.78 -27.40 19.45
CA ASP A 190 23.36 -28.79 19.22
C ASP A 190 23.21 -29.03 17.72
N ARG A 191 24.35 -29.36 17.09
CA ARG A 191 24.46 -29.68 15.66
C ARG A 191 23.49 -30.79 15.22
N PRO A 192 23.31 -31.90 15.98
CA PRO A 192 22.32 -32.94 15.65
C PRO A 192 20.88 -32.42 15.50
N ARG A 193 20.46 -31.49 16.35
CA ARG A 193 19.10 -30.95 16.33
C ARG A 193 18.84 -29.99 15.16
N LEU A 194 19.88 -29.31 14.68
CA LEU A 194 19.78 -28.35 13.57
C LEU A 194 19.74 -29.04 12.19
N ARG A 195 20.30 -30.26 12.05
CA ARG A 195 20.25 -31.08 10.82
C ARG A 195 19.97 -32.56 11.10
N PRO A 196 18.75 -32.93 11.53
CA PRO A 196 18.43 -34.31 11.93
C PRO A 196 18.40 -35.32 10.76
N TYR A 197 18.43 -34.86 9.51
CA TYR A 197 18.43 -35.66 8.29
C TYR A 197 19.84 -35.95 7.70
N ARG A 198 20.91 -35.63 8.45
CA ARG A 198 22.32 -35.72 7.97
C ARG A 198 22.76 -37.13 7.53
N HIS A 199 22.08 -38.17 7.99
CA HIS A 199 22.35 -39.58 7.67
C HIS A 199 21.35 -40.18 6.67
N VAL A 200 20.47 -39.34 6.11
CA VAL A 200 19.42 -39.77 5.20
C VAL A 200 19.95 -39.64 3.77
N HIS A 201 20.10 -40.79 3.09
CA HIS A 201 20.68 -40.85 1.76
C HIS A 201 19.62 -41.21 0.71
N GLY A 202 19.55 -40.41 -0.36
CA GLY A 202 18.60 -40.59 -1.45
C GLY A 202 17.20 -40.05 -1.14
N VAL A 203 16.43 -39.80 -2.20
CA VAL A 203 15.08 -39.19 -2.14
C VAL A 203 14.13 -40.03 -1.29
N ASP A 204 14.20 -41.36 -1.39
CA ASP A 204 13.35 -42.27 -0.63
C ASP A 204 13.60 -42.20 0.88
N GLY A 205 14.86 -42.08 1.30
CA GLY A 205 15.19 -41.91 2.71
C GLY A 205 14.64 -40.59 3.28
N LEU A 206 14.69 -39.51 2.50
CA LEU A 206 14.24 -38.18 2.88
C LEU A 206 12.72 -38.13 3.04
N LEU A 207 11.99 -38.78 2.13
CA LEU A 207 10.54 -38.96 2.24
C LEU A 207 10.16 -39.81 3.45
N GLN A 208 10.93 -40.87 3.73
CA GLN A 208 10.69 -41.73 4.89
C GLN A 208 10.95 -41.00 6.22
N TYR A 209 11.98 -40.15 6.27
CA TYR A 209 12.26 -39.29 7.41
C TYR A 209 11.13 -38.26 7.63
N ALA A 210 10.69 -37.55 6.57
CA ALA A 210 9.58 -36.59 6.66
C ALA A 210 8.28 -37.24 7.17
N GLN A 211 7.95 -38.43 6.66
CA GLN A 211 6.78 -39.21 7.11
C GLN A 211 6.91 -39.71 8.55
N THR A 212 8.13 -39.89 9.06
CA THR A 212 8.37 -40.32 10.45
C THR A 212 8.21 -39.13 11.40
N VAL A 213 8.73 -37.95 11.04
CA VAL A 213 8.57 -36.70 11.80
C VAL A 213 7.09 -36.27 11.86
N GLU A 214 6.34 -36.41 10.78
CA GLU A 214 4.89 -36.15 10.77
C GLU A 214 4.12 -37.13 11.67
N ARG A 215 4.50 -38.41 11.66
CA ARG A 215 3.91 -39.42 12.55
C ARG A 215 4.22 -39.14 14.01
N GLU A 216 5.44 -38.74 14.35
CA GLU A 216 5.82 -38.37 15.71
C GLU A 216 5.12 -37.10 16.18
N ARG A 217 4.92 -36.11 15.30
CA ARG A 217 4.10 -34.92 15.59
C ARG A 217 2.64 -35.26 15.83
N ALA A 218 2.06 -36.11 14.98
CA ALA A 218 0.69 -36.57 15.14
C ALA A 218 0.52 -37.36 16.45
N ALA A 219 1.51 -38.19 16.80
CA ALA A 219 1.52 -38.94 18.06
C ALA A 219 1.66 -38.01 19.28
N ALA A 220 2.52 -36.98 19.22
CA ALA A 220 2.68 -36.00 20.29
C ALA A 220 1.44 -35.11 20.46
N ALA A 221 0.80 -34.70 19.36
CA ALA A 221 -0.46 -33.95 19.38
C ALA A 221 -1.62 -34.79 19.97
N SER A 222 -1.66 -36.08 19.63
CA SER A 222 -2.64 -37.04 20.15
C SER A 222 -2.42 -37.33 21.65
N ALA A 223 -1.16 -37.46 22.10
CA ALA A 223 -0.82 -37.59 23.51
C ALA A 223 -1.17 -36.32 24.33
N LEU A 224 -1.08 -35.13 23.72
CA LEU A 224 -1.51 -33.88 24.35
C LEU A 224 -3.03 -33.80 24.50
N MET A 225 -3.80 -34.32 23.53
CA MET A 225 -5.26 -34.41 23.60
C MET A 225 -5.75 -35.46 24.61
N HIS A 226 -5.05 -36.59 24.75
CA HIS A 226 -5.40 -37.60 25.77
C HIS A 226 -5.11 -37.16 27.22
N ASN A 227 -4.10 -36.32 27.44
CA ASN A 227 -3.81 -35.77 28.77
C ASN A 227 -4.80 -34.67 29.24
N LEU A 228 -5.72 -34.24 28.38
CA LEU A 228 -6.77 -33.25 28.71
C LEU A 228 -8.11 -33.90 29.09
N THR A 229 -8.26 -35.22 28.95
CA THR A 229 -9.51 -35.95 29.25
C THR A 229 -9.45 -36.88 30.46
N ASP A 230 -8.29 -37.14 31.05
CA ASP A 230 -8.18 -37.96 32.27
C ASP A 230 -7.86 -37.12 33.51
N THR A 231 -8.91 -36.77 34.27
CA THR A 231 -8.78 -36.43 35.70
C THR A 231 -9.20 -37.67 36.51
N PRO A 232 -8.34 -38.23 37.38
CA PRO A 232 -8.64 -39.49 38.06
C PRO A 232 -9.60 -39.27 39.24
N SER A 233 -10.65 -40.10 39.33
CA SER A 233 -11.46 -40.26 40.54
C SER A 233 -11.21 -41.67 41.10
N ALA A 234 -10.76 -41.73 42.35
CA ALA A 234 -10.32 -42.97 43.02
C ALA A 234 -11.38 -43.47 44.01
N THR A 235 -11.71 -44.78 43.93
CA THR A 235 -12.18 -45.76 44.97
C THR A 235 -12.97 -46.86 44.27
N ALA A 236 -12.95 -48.17 44.53
CA ALA A 236 -12.26 -49.12 45.43
C ALA A 236 -12.54 -50.56 44.84
N PRO A 237 -11.97 -51.69 45.36
CA PRO A 237 -11.53 -52.86 44.57
C PRO A 237 -12.41 -54.13 44.60
N ALA A 238 -11.92 -55.19 43.92
CA ALA A 238 -12.30 -56.62 43.90
C ALA A 238 -13.28 -56.99 42.75
N GLU A 239 -13.14 -58.06 41.93
CA GLU A 239 -12.67 -59.45 42.07
C GLU A 239 -12.28 -60.02 40.66
N ALA A 240 -11.43 -61.05 40.63
CA ALA A 240 -11.23 -61.97 39.49
C ALA A 240 -12.19 -63.19 39.65
N PRO A 241 -12.40 -64.15 38.70
CA PRO A 241 -11.51 -64.54 37.60
C PRO A 241 -12.13 -65.14 36.30
N THR A 242 -11.24 -65.57 35.39
CA THR A 242 -11.33 -66.66 34.36
C THR A 242 -12.17 -66.51 33.08
N GLY A 243 -11.49 -66.69 31.93
CA GLY A 243 -12.07 -67.10 30.64
C GLY A 243 -11.09 -66.98 29.48
N ALA A 244 -10.74 -68.10 28.83
CA ALA A 244 -9.69 -68.25 27.82
C ALA A 244 -10.18 -68.11 26.36
N ALA A 245 -9.21 -67.88 25.45
CA ALA A 245 -9.24 -68.05 23.97
C ALA A 245 -10.10 -67.03 23.19
N GLU A 246 -9.74 -66.54 21.99
CA GLU A 246 -8.96 -67.07 20.88
C GLU A 246 -8.21 -65.95 20.13
N ALA A 247 -7.05 -66.30 19.59
CA ALA A 247 -6.30 -65.46 18.65
C ALA A 247 -7.06 -65.36 17.31
N ARG A 248 -7.53 -64.15 16.96
CA ARG A 248 -7.88 -63.80 15.58
C ARG A 248 -6.76 -62.94 15.01
N LEU A 249 -6.08 -63.49 14.01
CA LEU A 249 -5.16 -62.77 13.13
C LEU A 249 -5.90 -61.59 12.47
N THR A 250 -5.42 -60.37 12.69
CA THR A 250 -5.81 -59.17 11.94
C THR A 250 -5.25 -59.24 10.51
N PRO A 251 -6.03 -58.87 9.46
CA PRO A 251 -5.51 -58.83 8.09
C PRO A 251 -4.61 -57.60 7.89
N ALA A 252 -3.58 -57.75 7.06
CA ALA A 252 -2.61 -56.71 6.72
C ALA A 252 -3.29 -55.47 6.09
N GLN A 253 -2.89 -54.28 6.54
CA GLN A 253 -3.37 -52.99 6.00
C GLN A 253 -2.91 -52.79 4.55
N ASP A 254 -3.85 -52.46 3.67
CA ASP A 254 -3.64 -52.25 2.23
C ASP A 254 -3.25 -50.80 1.92
N HIS A 255 -2.03 -50.42 2.28
CA HIS A 255 -1.49 -49.05 2.16
C HIS A 255 -1.50 -48.47 0.72
N SER A 256 -1.65 -49.32 -0.31
CA SER A 256 -1.72 -48.90 -1.72
C SER A 256 -3.03 -48.19 -2.07
N LEU A 257 -4.14 -48.62 -1.48
CA LEU A 257 -5.45 -48.02 -1.73
C LEU A 257 -5.56 -46.62 -1.12
N ASP A 258 -4.99 -46.42 0.06
CA ASP A 258 -5.06 -45.11 0.75
C ASP A 258 -4.36 -44.00 -0.05
N VAL A 259 -3.24 -44.30 -0.73
CA VAL A 259 -2.58 -43.36 -1.65
C VAL A 259 -3.44 -43.07 -2.88
N LEU A 260 -4.14 -44.05 -3.42
CA LEU A 260 -5.00 -43.84 -4.59
C LEU A 260 -6.28 -43.06 -4.25
N LEU A 261 -6.74 -43.15 -3.00
CA LEU A 261 -7.87 -42.36 -2.51
C LEU A 261 -7.55 -40.87 -2.43
N THR A 262 -6.28 -40.46 -2.28
CA THR A 262 -5.90 -39.03 -2.27
C THR A 262 -6.02 -38.37 -3.66
N LEU A 263 -6.23 -39.17 -4.73
CA LEU A 263 -6.50 -38.66 -6.07
C LEU A 263 -8.00 -38.37 -6.31
N LEU A 264 -8.86 -38.82 -5.39
CA LEU A 264 -10.29 -38.57 -5.45
C LEU A 264 -10.62 -37.34 -4.60
N ARG A 265 -11.71 -36.66 -4.96
CA ARG A 265 -12.29 -35.64 -4.09
C ARG A 265 -12.79 -36.25 -2.78
N GLU A 266 -12.67 -35.50 -1.69
CA GLU A 266 -13.09 -35.94 -0.34
C GLU A 266 -14.57 -36.38 -0.32
N GLU A 267 -15.46 -35.64 -0.99
CA GLU A 267 -16.88 -35.99 -1.00
C GLU A 267 -17.16 -37.30 -1.76
N ILE A 268 -16.32 -37.62 -2.74
CA ILE A 268 -16.37 -38.91 -3.44
C ILE A 268 -15.82 -40.01 -2.55
N VAL A 269 -14.69 -39.78 -1.86
CA VAL A 269 -14.12 -40.71 -0.89
C VAL A 269 -15.15 -41.07 0.18
N ASP A 270 -15.76 -40.07 0.83
CA ASP A 270 -16.78 -40.27 1.86
C ASP A 270 -17.96 -41.12 1.37
N SER A 271 -18.35 -40.91 0.11
CA SER A 271 -19.49 -41.61 -0.49
C SER A 271 -19.16 -43.07 -0.85
N CYS A 272 -17.91 -43.38 -1.21
CA CYS A 272 -17.58 -44.66 -1.87
C CYS A 272 -16.49 -45.50 -1.18
N GLN A 273 -15.80 -44.97 -0.17
CA GLN A 273 -14.65 -45.65 0.45
C GLN A 273 -15.02 -46.98 1.12
N ALA A 274 -16.16 -47.03 1.81
CA ALA A 274 -16.64 -48.26 2.46
C ALA A 274 -16.91 -49.40 1.44
N PRO A 275 -17.75 -49.21 0.40
CA PRO A 275 -17.96 -50.26 -0.61
C PRO A 275 -16.68 -50.56 -1.40
N LEU A 276 -15.83 -49.57 -1.68
CA LEU A 276 -14.57 -49.79 -2.39
C LEU A 276 -13.60 -50.69 -1.61
N ARG A 277 -13.48 -50.50 -0.28
CA ARG A 277 -12.67 -51.35 0.60
C ARG A 277 -13.24 -52.76 0.77
N ALA A 278 -14.54 -52.92 0.58
CA ALA A 278 -15.23 -54.21 0.58
C ALA A 278 -15.22 -54.90 -0.81
N ASP A 279 -14.50 -54.33 -1.79
CA ASP A 279 -14.48 -54.77 -3.19
C ASP A 279 -15.88 -54.79 -3.86
N LEU A 280 -16.82 -53.99 -3.35
CA LEU A 280 -18.16 -53.75 -3.91
C LEU A 280 -18.11 -52.59 -4.92
N TYR A 281 -17.43 -52.82 -6.05
CA TYR A 281 -17.09 -51.76 -7.01
C TYR A 281 -18.30 -51.05 -7.62
N ASP A 282 -19.36 -51.78 -7.97
CA ASP A 282 -20.56 -51.18 -8.57
C ASP A 282 -21.33 -50.32 -7.56
N GLU A 283 -21.36 -50.71 -6.28
CA GLU A 283 -21.95 -49.89 -5.21
C GLU A 283 -21.14 -48.61 -4.98
N ALA A 284 -19.80 -48.70 -5.02
CA ALA A 284 -18.92 -47.55 -4.92
C ALA A 284 -19.14 -46.55 -6.08
N ILE A 285 -19.24 -47.04 -7.32
CA ILE A 285 -19.54 -46.22 -8.50
C ILE A 285 -20.91 -45.57 -8.38
N PHE A 286 -21.93 -46.33 -7.99
CA PHE A 286 -23.29 -45.82 -7.80
C PHE A 286 -23.32 -44.70 -6.75
N ALA A 287 -22.67 -44.90 -5.60
CA ALA A 287 -22.61 -43.91 -4.54
C ALA A 287 -21.93 -42.60 -4.98
N ALA A 288 -20.81 -42.69 -5.71
CA ALA A 288 -20.08 -41.53 -6.22
C ALA A 288 -20.92 -40.70 -7.21
N PHE A 289 -21.58 -41.35 -8.19
CA PHE A 289 -22.41 -40.63 -9.16
C PHE A 289 -23.76 -40.17 -8.58
N ARG A 290 -24.24 -40.80 -7.52
CA ARG A 290 -25.36 -40.27 -6.72
C ARG A 290 -24.95 -38.96 -6.04
N ARG A 291 -23.77 -38.91 -5.40
CA ARG A 291 -23.24 -37.68 -4.80
C ARG A 291 -23.08 -36.54 -5.82
N LEU A 292 -22.64 -36.87 -7.04
CA LEU A 292 -22.56 -35.92 -8.16
C LEU A 292 -23.94 -35.39 -8.57
N GLU A 293 -24.96 -36.24 -8.69
CA GLU A 293 -26.32 -35.80 -9.01
C GLU A 293 -26.89 -34.90 -7.90
N ASP A 294 -26.71 -35.29 -6.63
CA ASP A 294 -27.13 -34.51 -5.47
C ASP A 294 -26.48 -33.11 -5.49
N GLU A 295 -25.22 -32.99 -5.91
CA GLU A 295 -24.54 -31.70 -6.08
C GLU A 295 -25.21 -30.83 -7.16
N VAL A 296 -25.58 -31.42 -8.30
CA VAL A 296 -26.28 -30.70 -9.38
C VAL A 296 -27.65 -30.21 -8.91
N GLN A 297 -28.38 -31.03 -8.13
CA GLN A 297 -29.66 -30.64 -7.52
C GLN A 297 -29.50 -29.45 -6.58
N GLN A 298 -28.51 -29.51 -5.69
CA GLN A 298 -28.24 -28.42 -4.74
C GLN A 298 -27.84 -27.12 -5.45
N ARG A 299 -27.08 -27.19 -6.55
CA ARG A 299 -26.64 -26.01 -7.30
C ARG A 299 -27.77 -25.35 -8.09
N SER A 300 -28.56 -26.16 -8.78
CA SER A 300 -29.68 -25.69 -9.59
C SER A 300 -30.94 -25.36 -8.78
N GLY A 301 -31.04 -25.86 -7.55
CA GLY A 301 -32.28 -25.80 -6.76
C GLY A 301 -33.41 -26.67 -7.34
N ASN A 302 -33.08 -27.59 -8.26
CA ASN A 302 -34.05 -28.45 -8.94
C ASN A 302 -33.99 -29.87 -8.36
N SER A 303 -35.13 -30.40 -7.94
CA SER A 303 -35.25 -31.75 -7.34
C SER A 303 -35.48 -32.87 -8.36
N ALA A 304 -35.46 -32.58 -9.67
CA ALA A 304 -35.52 -33.60 -10.71
C ALA A 304 -34.30 -34.55 -10.65
N ILE A 305 -34.34 -35.66 -11.38
CA ILE A 305 -33.25 -36.64 -11.46
C ILE A 305 -32.90 -36.96 -12.92
N GLY A 306 -31.69 -37.48 -13.15
CA GLY A 306 -31.21 -37.91 -14.47
C GLY A 306 -31.21 -36.79 -15.53
N ASP A 307 -31.53 -37.14 -16.77
CA ASP A 307 -31.47 -36.22 -17.92
C ASP A 307 -32.33 -34.96 -17.77
N VAL A 308 -33.47 -35.07 -17.06
CA VAL A 308 -34.37 -33.93 -16.82
C VAL A 308 -33.68 -32.92 -15.91
N LEU A 309 -33.03 -33.39 -14.84
CA LEU A 309 -32.24 -32.54 -13.96
C LEU A 309 -31.11 -31.86 -14.72
N ILE A 310 -30.31 -32.61 -15.47
CA ILE A 310 -29.14 -32.05 -16.15
C ILE A 310 -29.56 -31.01 -17.19
N LYS A 311 -30.61 -31.27 -17.97
CA LYS A 311 -31.13 -30.27 -18.91
C LYS A 311 -31.61 -29.02 -18.20
N ALA A 312 -32.34 -29.17 -17.10
CA ALA A 312 -32.81 -28.02 -16.33
C ALA A 312 -31.65 -27.22 -15.73
N ALA A 313 -30.72 -27.89 -15.05
CA ALA A 313 -29.60 -27.28 -14.35
C ALA A 313 -28.67 -26.46 -15.27
N PHE A 314 -28.48 -26.88 -16.52
CA PHE A 314 -27.59 -26.19 -17.44
C PHE A 314 -28.31 -25.31 -18.48
N LYS A 315 -29.60 -25.52 -18.79
CA LYS A 315 -30.30 -24.77 -19.86
C LYS A 315 -31.46 -23.88 -19.41
N GLU A 316 -32.07 -24.14 -18.26
CA GLU A 316 -33.20 -23.32 -17.82
C GLU A 316 -32.73 -21.92 -17.38
N LYS A 317 -33.60 -20.92 -17.54
CA LYS A 317 -33.26 -19.51 -17.24
C LYS A 317 -33.08 -19.22 -15.75
N THR A 318 -33.63 -20.07 -14.88
CA THR A 318 -33.62 -19.84 -13.44
C THR A 318 -32.37 -20.48 -12.84
N ASN A 319 -31.34 -19.68 -12.57
CA ASN A 319 -30.04 -20.07 -11.99
C ASN A 319 -29.32 -21.21 -12.75
N PRO A 320 -29.00 -21.03 -14.05
CA PRO A 320 -28.23 -22.03 -14.79
C PRO A 320 -26.80 -22.15 -14.24
N ILE A 321 -26.29 -23.38 -14.14
CA ILE A 321 -24.88 -23.66 -13.88
C ILE A 321 -24.08 -23.26 -15.14
N ARG A 322 -23.13 -22.34 -15.01
CA ARG A 322 -22.35 -21.81 -16.14
C ARG A 322 -20.85 -22.04 -15.94
N ILE A 323 -20.32 -23.06 -16.62
CA ILE A 323 -18.89 -23.41 -16.56
C ILE A 323 -18.04 -22.56 -17.52
N SER A 324 -18.64 -22.04 -18.58
CA SER A 324 -18.00 -21.28 -19.66
C SER A 324 -18.89 -20.10 -20.04
N ASP A 325 -18.28 -19.01 -20.52
CA ASP A 325 -18.95 -17.82 -21.05
C ASP A 325 -19.53 -18.04 -22.46
N ARG A 326 -19.16 -19.14 -23.12
CA ARG A 326 -19.66 -19.51 -24.45
C ARG A 326 -20.96 -20.28 -24.36
N ASP A 327 -22.04 -19.70 -24.86
CA ASP A 327 -23.37 -20.34 -24.93
C ASP A 327 -23.34 -21.75 -25.57
N GLY A 328 -22.49 -21.95 -26.58
CA GLY A 328 -22.35 -23.23 -27.27
C GLY A 328 -21.77 -24.36 -26.40
N ASP A 329 -21.10 -24.05 -25.30
CA ASP A 329 -20.58 -25.06 -24.37
C ASP A 329 -21.68 -25.63 -23.44
N MET A 330 -22.81 -24.94 -23.29
CA MET A 330 -23.94 -25.42 -22.46
C MET A 330 -24.49 -26.76 -22.97
N ASP A 331 -24.66 -26.90 -24.29
CA ASP A 331 -25.11 -28.15 -24.91
C ASP A 331 -24.12 -29.31 -24.66
N ARG A 332 -22.82 -29.01 -24.68
CA ARG A 332 -21.76 -29.98 -24.44
C ARG A 332 -21.74 -30.42 -22.98
N MET A 333 -21.94 -29.50 -22.04
CA MET A 333 -22.05 -29.82 -20.61
C MET A 333 -23.26 -30.71 -20.34
N VAL A 334 -24.42 -30.42 -20.95
CA VAL A 334 -25.59 -31.30 -20.85
C VAL A 334 -25.27 -32.72 -21.34
N GLN A 335 -24.64 -32.85 -22.51
CA GLN A 335 -24.29 -34.16 -23.06
C GLN A 335 -23.31 -34.93 -22.18
N LEU A 336 -22.29 -34.25 -21.64
CA LEU A 336 -21.28 -34.85 -20.77
C LEU A 336 -21.90 -35.36 -19.45
N PHE A 337 -22.63 -34.50 -18.74
CA PHE A 337 -23.21 -34.85 -17.44
C PHE A 337 -24.35 -35.88 -17.58
N ALA A 338 -25.25 -35.72 -18.57
CA ALA A 338 -26.34 -36.65 -18.79
C ALA A 338 -25.80 -38.04 -19.19
N GLY A 339 -24.81 -38.09 -20.07
CA GLY A 339 -24.15 -39.34 -20.46
C GLY A 339 -23.49 -40.05 -19.27
N ALA A 340 -22.77 -39.30 -18.43
CA ALA A 340 -22.08 -39.88 -17.27
C ALA A 340 -23.07 -40.37 -16.19
N ILE A 341 -24.08 -39.58 -15.81
CA ILE A 341 -25.09 -39.99 -14.83
C ILE A 341 -25.92 -41.16 -15.36
N GLY A 342 -26.37 -41.10 -16.61
CA GLY A 342 -27.16 -42.17 -17.22
C GLY A 342 -26.41 -43.50 -17.25
N LEU A 343 -25.14 -43.48 -17.64
CA LEU A 343 -24.31 -44.68 -17.77
C LEU A 343 -23.87 -45.27 -16.42
N PHE A 344 -23.38 -44.44 -15.50
CA PHE A 344 -22.75 -44.93 -14.28
C PHE A 344 -23.72 -45.07 -13.10
N LYS A 345 -24.70 -44.17 -12.97
CA LYS A 345 -25.74 -44.24 -11.94
C LYS A 345 -27.00 -44.93 -12.44
N GLY A 346 -27.56 -44.48 -13.56
CA GLY A 346 -28.86 -44.93 -14.07
C GLY A 346 -28.91 -46.43 -14.35
N ASP A 347 -27.84 -46.98 -14.93
CA ASP A 347 -27.72 -48.43 -15.19
C ASP A 347 -27.72 -49.26 -13.90
N ARG A 348 -27.10 -48.74 -12.83
CA ARG A 348 -26.98 -49.39 -11.51
C ARG A 348 -28.19 -49.17 -10.60
N SER A 349 -29.01 -48.14 -10.86
CA SER A 349 -30.21 -47.84 -10.06
C SER A 349 -31.46 -48.63 -10.47
N HIS A 350 -31.51 -49.11 -11.71
CA HIS A 350 -32.72 -49.68 -12.30
C HIS A 350 -32.63 -51.17 -12.62
N LYS A 351 -31.46 -51.80 -12.43
CA LYS A 351 -31.22 -53.20 -12.79
C LYS A 351 -30.61 -53.96 -11.62
N ASP A 352 -31.01 -55.22 -11.47
CA ASP A 352 -30.40 -56.13 -10.49
C ASP A 352 -28.91 -56.40 -10.77
N ARG A 353 -28.49 -56.23 -12.04
CA ARG A 353 -27.09 -56.24 -12.48
C ARG A 353 -26.87 -55.17 -13.55
N PRO A 354 -25.83 -54.33 -13.43
CA PRO A 354 -25.50 -53.37 -14.47
C PRO A 354 -25.13 -54.08 -15.78
N SER A 355 -25.43 -53.45 -16.90
CA SER A 355 -25.04 -53.91 -18.23
C SER A 355 -23.53 -53.86 -18.45
N LEU A 356 -22.83 -53.00 -17.70
CA LEU A 356 -21.37 -52.91 -17.66
C LEU A 356 -20.87 -53.07 -16.21
N PRO A 357 -20.75 -54.31 -15.71
CA PRO A 357 -20.25 -54.56 -14.36
C PRO A 357 -18.77 -54.21 -14.25
N CYS A 358 -18.38 -53.59 -13.14
CA CYS A 358 -16.98 -53.27 -12.89
C CYS A 358 -16.26 -54.50 -12.33
N VAL A 359 -15.23 -54.97 -13.03
CA VAL A 359 -14.57 -56.25 -12.72
C VAL A 359 -13.29 -56.11 -11.92
N SER A 360 -12.80 -54.88 -11.72
CA SER A 360 -11.55 -54.64 -11.00
C SER A 360 -11.54 -53.31 -10.25
N ARG A 361 -10.80 -53.29 -9.14
CA ARG A 361 -10.56 -52.07 -8.35
C ARG A 361 -9.95 -50.94 -9.18
N ARG A 362 -9.04 -51.26 -10.11
CA ARG A 362 -8.39 -50.27 -10.99
C ARG A 362 -9.38 -49.59 -11.93
N GLU A 363 -10.32 -50.36 -12.49
CA GLU A 363 -11.39 -49.83 -13.32
C GLU A 363 -12.34 -48.95 -12.49
N CYS A 364 -12.73 -49.42 -11.30
CA CYS A 364 -13.55 -48.65 -10.37
C CYS A 364 -12.92 -47.30 -10.05
N LEU A 365 -11.64 -47.27 -9.65
CA LEU A 365 -10.91 -46.04 -9.36
C LEU A 365 -10.89 -45.06 -10.53
N ARG A 366 -10.72 -45.52 -11.77
CA ARG A 366 -10.77 -44.64 -12.96
C ARG A 366 -12.13 -43.99 -13.14
N ILE A 367 -13.20 -44.73 -12.86
CA ILE A 367 -14.58 -44.22 -12.93
C ILE A 367 -14.85 -43.23 -11.78
N LEU A 368 -14.33 -43.50 -10.58
CA LEU A 368 -14.41 -42.58 -9.44
C LEU A 368 -13.63 -41.28 -9.66
N VAL A 369 -12.46 -41.35 -10.30
CA VAL A 369 -11.69 -40.18 -10.75
C VAL A 369 -12.52 -39.36 -11.74
N HIS A 370 -13.24 -40.00 -12.66
CA HIS A 370 -14.12 -39.29 -13.58
C HIS A 370 -15.25 -38.55 -12.87
N ALA A 371 -15.88 -39.14 -11.84
CA ALA A 371 -16.85 -38.45 -11.00
C ALA A 371 -16.24 -37.23 -10.29
N SER A 372 -15.01 -37.36 -9.78
CA SER A 372 -14.25 -36.25 -9.18
C SER A 372 -14.03 -35.13 -10.21
N SER A 373 -13.60 -35.44 -11.43
CA SER A 373 -13.41 -34.44 -12.50
C SER A 373 -14.70 -33.72 -12.90
N LEU A 374 -15.86 -34.37 -12.81
CA LEU A 374 -17.16 -33.72 -13.07
C LEU A 374 -17.54 -32.75 -11.94
N LEU A 375 -17.24 -33.07 -10.69
CA LEU A 375 -17.39 -32.13 -9.57
C LEU A 375 -16.44 -30.93 -9.72
N ASP A 376 -15.19 -31.15 -10.15
CA ASP A 376 -14.23 -30.06 -10.41
C ASP A 376 -14.71 -29.12 -11.52
N LEU A 377 -15.44 -29.64 -12.51
CA LEU A 377 -16.10 -28.81 -13.52
C LEU A 377 -17.23 -27.97 -12.93
N LEU A 378 -18.03 -28.53 -12.02
CA LEU A 378 -19.08 -27.75 -11.35
C LEU A 378 -18.48 -26.60 -10.55
N ASP A 379 -17.31 -26.78 -9.92
CA ASP A 379 -16.63 -25.75 -9.12
C ASP A 379 -16.09 -24.56 -9.94
N ARG A 380 -16.19 -24.64 -11.27
CA ARG A 380 -15.93 -23.53 -12.19
C ARG A 380 -17.19 -22.75 -12.57
N ASP A 381 -18.32 -23.01 -11.91
CA ASP A 381 -19.54 -22.25 -12.10
C ASP A 381 -19.30 -20.75 -11.85
N ILE A 382 -19.41 -19.94 -12.91
CA ILE A 382 -19.03 -18.53 -12.95
C ILE A 382 -19.80 -17.70 -11.91
N GLU A 383 -21.03 -18.09 -11.58
CA GLU A 383 -21.86 -17.39 -10.59
C GLU A 383 -21.42 -17.66 -9.13
N ARG A 384 -20.59 -18.69 -8.89
CA ARG A 384 -20.17 -19.13 -7.56
C ARG A 384 -18.65 -19.11 -7.36
N ALA A 385 -17.89 -19.11 -8.44
CA ALA A 385 -16.44 -19.08 -8.41
C ALA A 385 -15.92 -17.67 -8.03
N PRO A 386 -14.78 -17.58 -7.33
CA PRO A 386 -14.19 -16.29 -6.99
C PRO A 386 -13.82 -15.52 -8.26
N ALA A 387 -14.22 -14.26 -8.39
CA ALA A 387 -14.01 -13.48 -9.62
C ALA A 387 -13.27 -12.18 -9.35
N VAL A 388 -12.35 -11.80 -10.25
CA VAL A 388 -11.68 -10.49 -10.23
C VAL A 388 -12.55 -9.48 -11.00
N ARG A 389 -12.95 -8.41 -10.32
CA ARG A 389 -13.72 -7.28 -10.88
C ARG A 389 -12.82 -6.11 -11.31
N GLY A 390 -11.55 -6.15 -10.95
CA GLY A 390 -10.56 -5.16 -11.35
C GLY A 390 -9.33 -5.27 -10.48
N TYR A 391 -8.34 -4.42 -10.74
CA TYR A 391 -7.11 -4.44 -9.98
C TYR A 391 -6.45 -3.06 -9.86
N GLN A 392 -5.63 -2.92 -8.83
CA GLN A 392 -4.69 -1.83 -8.65
C GLN A 392 -3.33 -2.43 -8.39
N TYR A 393 -2.35 -2.02 -9.18
CA TYR A 393 -0.96 -2.33 -8.93
C TYR A 393 -0.29 -1.15 -8.21
N ASP A 394 0.38 -1.41 -7.09
CA ASP A 394 1.21 -0.46 -6.35
C ASP A 394 2.51 -1.13 -5.91
N GLN A 395 3.61 -0.86 -6.62
CA GLN A 395 4.99 -1.22 -6.24
C GLN A 395 5.16 -2.58 -5.57
N GLY A 396 4.92 -3.64 -6.33
CA GLY A 396 5.07 -5.01 -5.85
C GLY A 396 3.83 -5.56 -5.16
N ASP A 397 2.80 -4.75 -4.90
CA ASP A 397 1.49 -5.24 -4.48
C ASP A 397 0.45 -5.09 -5.59
N LEU A 398 -0.36 -6.14 -5.78
CA LEU A 398 -1.52 -6.16 -6.66
C LEU A 398 -2.77 -6.31 -5.79
N THR A 399 -3.52 -5.23 -5.65
CA THR A 399 -4.83 -5.22 -5.01
C THR A 399 -5.89 -5.61 -6.03
N LEU A 400 -6.49 -6.77 -5.84
CA LEU A 400 -7.59 -7.30 -6.65
C LEU A 400 -8.91 -6.98 -5.94
N TRP A 401 -9.86 -6.42 -6.66
CA TRP A 401 -11.25 -6.39 -6.19
C TRP A 401 -11.91 -7.69 -6.55
N VAL A 402 -12.37 -8.41 -5.54
CA VAL A 402 -12.79 -9.80 -5.69
C VAL A 402 -14.24 -9.98 -5.23
N ASP A 403 -14.98 -10.81 -5.96
CA ASP A 403 -16.35 -11.20 -5.64
C ASP A 403 -16.39 -12.72 -5.39
N GLN A 404 -17.36 -13.19 -4.61
CA GLN A 404 -17.56 -14.60 -4.26
C GLN A 404 -16.32 -15.32 -3.65
N ALA A 405 -15.37 -14.55 -3.13
CA ALA A 405 -14.13 -15.03 -2.53
C ALA A 405 -14.22 -15.10 -1.00
N GLY A 406 -13.79 -16.23 -0.43
CA GLY A 406 -13.62 -16.45 1.01
C GLY A 406 -12.24 -16.05 1.53
N SER A 407 -12.05 -16.21 2.84
CA SER A 407 -10.79 -15.86 3.52
C SER A 407 -9.58 -16.71 3.12
N GLN A 408 -9.81 -17.85 2.45
CA GLN A 408 -8.78 -18.78 2.01
C GLN A 408 -8.43 -18.63 0.52
N VAL A 409 -8.96 -17.59 -0.14
CA VAL A 409 -8.70 -17.34 -1.55
C VAL A 409 -7.20 -17.15 -1.81
N ARG A 410 -6.72 -17.77 -2.88
CA ARG A 410 -5.35 -17.66 -3.39
C ARG A 410 -5.40 -17.09 -4.80
N ALA A 411 -4.45 -16.24 -5.14
CA ALA A 411 -4.28 -15.75 -6.50
C ALA A 411 -3.10 -16.46 -7.16
N TRP A 412 -3.24 -16.72 -8.45
CA TRP A 412 -2.22 -17.32 -9.29
C TRP A 412 -2.03 -16.46 -10.53
N MET A 413 -0.77 -16.24 -10.90
CA MET A 413 -0.35 -15.51 -12.08
C MET A 413 0.06 -16.49 -13.18
N ASP A 414 -0.40 -16.25 -14.40
CA ASP A 414 -0.06 -16.99 -15.63
C ASP A 414 -0.12 -18.52 -15.43
N GLU A 415 -1.15 -18.98 -14.72
CA GLU A 415 -1.46 -20.39 -14.46
C GLU A 415 -0.41 -21.16 -13.62
N THR A 416 0.76 -20.59 -13.38
CA THR A 416 1.94 -21.32 -12.90
C THR A 416 2.53 -20.75 -11.62
N MET A 417 2.36 -19.45 -11.38
CA MET A 417 3.00 -18.77 -10.25
C MET A 417 1.98 -18.42 -9.17
N PRO A 418 1.99 -19.10 -8.00
CA PRO A 418 1.16 -18.70 -6.89
C PRO A 418 1.66 -17.38 -6.32
N LEU A 419 0.74 -16.45 -6.06
CA LEU A 419 1.05 -15.16 -5.47
C LEU A 419 0.87 -15.20 -3.96
N THR A 420 1.73 -14.49 -3.24
CA THR A 420 1.65 -14.44 -1.78
C THR A 420 0.56 -13.46 -1.36
N THR A 421 -0.50 -13.95 -0.71
CA THR A 421 -1.53 -13.08 -0.14
C THR A 421 -0.96 -12.23 0.99
N ARG A 422 -0.99 -10.91 0.81
CA ARG A 422 -0.59 -9.91 1.82
C ARG A 422 -1.73 -9.62 2.78
N SER A 423 -2.94 -9.45 2.26
CA SER A 423 -4.14 -9.23 3.07
C SER A 423 -5.40 -9.62 2.30
N PHE A 424 -6.43 -10.01 3.05
CA PHE A 424 -7.76 -10.23 2.51
C PHE A 424 -8.80 -9.52 3.38
N ARG A 425 -9.73 -8.85 2.73
CA ARG A 425 -10.98 -8.35 3.30
C ARG A 425 -12.10 -8.75 2.33
N PRO A 426 -13.34 -8.97 2.80
CA PRO A 426 -14.47 -9.18 1.89
C PRO A 426 -14.49 -8.08 0.82
N GLY A 427 -14.43 -8.47 -0.46
CA GLY A 427 -14.36 -7.54 -1.60
C GLY A 427 -12.95 -7.17 -2.08
N THR A 428 -11.88 -7.47 -1.34
CA THR A 428 -10.52 -7.04 -1.68
C THR A 428 -9.45 -8.03 -1.25
N LEU A 429 -8.60 -8.42 -2.19
CA LEU A 429 -7.46 -9.31 -1.99
C LEU A 429 -6.18 -8.58 -2.41
N VAL A 430 -5.21 -8.41 -1.52
CA VAL A 430 -3.90 -7.83 -1.85
C VAL A 430 -2.88 -8.96 -1.94
N VAL A 431 -2.18 -9.05 -3.07
CA VAL A 431 -1.15 -10.09 -3.31
C VAL A 431 0.17 -9.47 -3.73
N ASP A 432 1.26 -10.12 -3.35
CA ASP A 432 2.61 -9.73 -3.73
C ASP A 432 2.93 -10.19 -5.16
N VAL A 433 3.32 -9.24 -6.00
CA VAL A 433 3.77 -9.40 -7.38
C VAL A 433 5.17 -8.82 -7.61
N SER A 434 5.93 -8.52 -6.55
CA SER A 434 7.28 -7.94 -6.64
C SER A 434 8.28 -8.80 -7.42
N ALA A 435 8.08 -10.12 -7.42
CA ALA A 435 8.88 -11.08 -8.18
C ALA A 435 8.38 -11.30 -9.62
N VAL A 436 7.22 -10.73 -9.99
CA VAL A 436 6.64 -10.89 -11.32
C VAL A 436 7.26 -9.85 -12.26
N SER A 437 7.62 -10.27 -13.47
CA SER A 437 8.09 -9.33 -14.48
C SER A 437 6.98 -8.31 -14.81
N PRO A 438 7.32 -7.08 -15.18
CA PRO A 438 6.38 -6.14 -15.79
C PRO A 438 5.86 -6.67 -17.12
N GLY A 439 4.61 -6.36 -17.45
CA GLY A 439 3.95 -6.78 -18.68
C GLY A 439 2.48 -7.12 -18.50
N GLU A 440 1.90 -7.74 -19.53
CA GLU A 440 0.57 -8.35 -19.49
C GLU A 440 0.63 -9.71 -18.81
N HIS A 441 -0.25 -9.93 -17.84
CA HIS A 441 -0.37 -11.20 -17.14
C HIS A 441 -1.84 -11.59 -16.94
N ARG A 442 -2.09 -12.87 -16.63
CA ARG A 442 -3.42 -13.40 -16.32
C ARG A 442 -3.48 -13.87 -14.87
N VAL A 443 -4.31 -13.21 -14.08
CA VAL A 443 -4.58 -13.59 -12.70
C VAL A 443 -5.86 -14.42 -12.64
N HIS A 444 -5.83 -15.55 -11.95
CA HIS A 444 -7.05 -16.27 -11.57
C HIS A 444 -7.05 -16.55 -10.07
N LEU A 445 -8.26 -16.71 -9.52
CA LEU A 445 -8.47 -16.92 -8.10
C LEU A 445 -8.89 -18.36 -7.84
N VAL A 446 -8.41 -18.92 -6.74
CA VAL A 446 -8.76 -20.26 -6.27
C VAL A 446 -9.17 -20.16 -4.81
N ASP A 447 -10.38 -20.61 -4.46
CA ASP A 447 -10.88 -20.60 -3.08
C ASP A 447 -11.45 -21.97 -2.73
N GLY A 448 -10.66 -22.75 -1.97
CA GLY A 448 -10.91 -24.18 -1.79
C GLY A 448 -10.80 -24.91 -3.12
N THR A 449 -11.88 -25.58 -3.53
CA THR A 449 -11.99 -26.26 -4.83
C THR A 449 -12.56 -25.38 -5.92
N ARG A 450 -12.96 -24.12 -5.63
CA ARG A 450 -13.57 -23.21 -6.61
C ARG A 450 -12.52 -22.44 -7.38
N HIS A 451 -12.63 -22.44 -8.71
CA HIS A 451 -11.67 -21.78 -9.61
C HIS A 451 -12.35 -20.70 -10.45
N GLY A 452 -11.91 -19.46 -10.26
CA GLY A 452 -12.37 -18.30 -11.01
C GLY A 452 -11.86 -18.23 -12.44
N PRO A 453 -12.55 -17.47 -13.33
CA PRO A 453 -12.01 -17.14 -14.64
C PRO A 453 -10.75 -16.29 -14.51
N ALA A 454 -9.83 -16.44 -15.46
CA ALA A 454 -8.62 -15.63 -15.52
C ALA A 454 -8.92 -14.20 -16.00
N HIS A 455 -8.36 -13.23 -15.30
CA HIS A 455 -8.50 -11.80 -15.52
C HIS A 455 -7.15 -11.22 -15.96
N THR A 456 -7.14 -10.43 -17.03
CA THR A 456 -5.92 -9.80 -17.53
C THR A 456 -5.53 -8.62 -16.64
N VAL A 457 -4.29 -8.61 -16.16
CA VAL A 457 -3.69 -7.51 -15.39
C VAL A 457 -2.43 -7.02 -16.08
N TRP A 458 -2.08 -5.75 -15.86
CA TRP A 458 -0.85 -5.15 -16.36
C TRP A 458 0.02 -4.69 -15.20
N LEU A 459 1.24 -5.22 -15.15
CA LEU A 459 2.26 -4.83 -14.18
C LEU A 459 3.24 -3.87 -14.86
N VAL A 460 3.52 -2.73 -14.24
CA VAL A 460 4.41 -1.71 -14.80
C VAL A 460 5.75 -1.68 -14.06
N ARG A 461 6.85 -1.38 -14.78
CA ARG A 461 8.13 -1.08 -14.14
C ARG A 461 8.01 0.25 -13.41
N ASP A 462 8.41 0.21 -12.15
CA ASP A 462 8.47 1.34 -11.24
C ASP A 462 7.13 1.99 -10.90
N PRO A 463 7.01 2.56 -9.69
CA PRO A 463 6.03 3.60 -9.50
C PRO A 463 6.32 4.75 -10.45
N ARG A 464 5.32 5.09 -11.24
CA ARG A 464 4.83 6.47 -11.30
C ARG A 464 5.89 7.48 -11.76
N ARG A 465 5.94 7.66 -13.06
CA ARG A 465 5.92 9.05 -13.53
C ARG A 465 4.47 9.52 -13.48
N SER A 466 3.99 9.94 -12.30
CA SER A 466 2.91 10.97 -12.24
C SER A 466 3.32 12.23 -12.99
N THR A 467 4.63 12.33 -13.25
CA THR A 467 5.26 13.26 -14.17
C THR A 467 5.87 12.55 -15.38
N TRP A 468 5.22 12.52 -16.53
CA TRP A 468 5.75 11.94 -17.78
C TRP A 468 5.79 12.94 -18.93
N HIS A 469 6.63 12.66 -19.92
CA HIS A 469 6.84 13.49 -21.11
C HIS A 469 6.76 12.59 -22.34
N ARG A 470 5.83 12.88 -23.25
CA ARG A 470 5.56 12.10 -24.46
C ARG A 470 5.81 12.94 -25.71
N VAL A 471 6.59 12.43 -26.64
CA VAL A 471 6.85 13.09 -27.92
C VAL A 471 5.59 13.05 -28.77
N VAL A 472 5.07 14.23 -29.13
CA VAL A 472 3.88 14.36 -30.00
C VAL A 472 4.21 14.95 -31.37
N GLU A 473 5.32 15.69 -31.47
CA GLU A 473 5.79 16.28 -32.72
C GLU A 473 7.32 16.38 -32.69
N VAL A 474 7.96 16.09 -33.81
CA VAL A 474 9.42 16.20 -33.99
C VAL A 474 9.72 17.19 -35.12
N ASP A 475 10.95 17.67 -35.19
CA ASP A 475 11.40 18.62 -36.21
C ASP A 475 10.56 19.91 -36.27
N VAL A 476 10.10 20.37 -35.10
CA VAL A 476 9.32 21.60 -34.97
C VAL A 476 10.21 22.78 -35.38
N PRO A 477 9.86 23.56 -36.41
CA PRO A 477 10.65 24.72 -36.81
C PRO A 477 10.67 25.77 -35.69
N LEU A 478 11.86 26.20 -35.30
CA LEU A 478 12.07 27.25 -34.30
C LEU A 478 12.57 28.52 -34.99
N TYR A 479 12.00 29.66 -34.63
CA TYR A 479 12.36 30.96 -35.18
C TYR A 479 12.96 31.84 -34.08
N GLY A 480 13.97 32.65 -34.41
CA GLY A 480 14.61 33.59 -33.49
C GLY A 480 13.93 34.95 -33.38
N ASP A 481 12.81 35.15 -34.10
CA ASP A 481 12.04 36.38 -34.07
C ASP A 481 10.53 36.13 -34.25
N ALA A 482 9.72 37.08 -33.77
CA ALA A 482 8.25 37.01 -33.81
C ALA A 482 7.64 37.09 -35.22
N LEU A 483 8.37 37.57 -36.22
CA LEU A 483 7.92 37.65 -37.62
C LEU A 483 8.21 36.35 -38.39
N GLY A 484 9.03 35.46 -37.82
CA GLY A 484 9.42 34.19 -38.43
C GLY A 484 10.43 34.32 -39.56
N GLN A 485 11.25 35.38 -39.56
CA GLN A 485 12.22 35.65 -40.63
C GLN A 485 13.57 34.93 -40.42
N GLN A 486 13.93 34.68 -39.16
CA GLN A 486 15.15 34.03 -38.72
C GLN A 486 14.82 32.61 -38.26
N LEU A 487 14.96 31.63 -39.15
CA LEU A 487 14.89 30.22 -38.76
C LEU A 487 16.17 29.84 -37.99
N LEU A 488 16.01 29.18 -36.84
CA LEU A 488 17.15 28.67 -36.07
C LEU A 488 17.67 27.38 -36.71
N GLU A 489 18.98 27.15 -36.61
CA GLU A 489 19.63 25.91 -37.09
C GLU A 489 19.32 24.68 -36.23
N ILE A 490 18.54 24.85 -35.18
CA ILE A 490 18.12 23.81 -34.25
C ILE A 490 16.62 23.59 -34.35
N SER A 491 16.22 22.31 -34.30
CA SER A 491 14.83 21.90 -34.29
C SER A 491 14.27 21.83 -32.88
N GLY A 492 12.96 22.01 -32.76
CA GLY A 492 12.20 21.74 -31.54
C GLY A 492 11.62 20.33 -31.54
N VAL A 493 11.39 19.79 -30.35
CA VAL A 493 10.51 18.64 -30.13
C VAL A 493 9.35 19.11 -29.25
N ARG A 494 8.12 18.77 -29.64
CA ARG A 494 6.92 19.03 -28.84
C ARG A 494 6.62 17.82 -27.97
N LEU A 495 6.50 18.09 -26.69
CA LEU A 495 6.19 17.12 -25.66
C LEU A 495 4.79 17.42 -25.11
N GLU A 496 3.94 16.42 -25.05
CA GLU A 496 2.83 16.41 -24.12
C GLU A 496 3.38 16.00 -22.76
N VAL A 497 2.99 16.73 -21.73
CA VAL A 497 3.51 16.52 -20.38
C VAL A 497 2.36 16.34 -19.42
N LEU A 498 2.52 15.38 -18.50
CA LEU A 498 1.81 15.37 -17.25
C LEU A 498 2.86 15.70 -16.20
N GLU A 499 2.72 16.75 -15.41
CA GLU A 499 3.69 17.15 -14.38
C GLU A 499 2.94 17.36 -13.07
N ALA A 500 3.21 16.53 -12.07
CA ALA A 500 2.46 16.53 -10.81
C ALA A 500 0.92 16.45 -11.01
N GLY A 501 0.47 15.68 -12.02
CA GLY A 501 -0.94 15.54 -12.37
C GLY A 501 -1.53 16.68 -13.21
N VAL A 502 -0.75 17.72 -13.53
CA VAL A 502 -1.15 18.81 -14.42
C VAL A 502 -0.77 18.47 -15.85
N ALA A 503 -1.76 18.35 -16.72
CA ALA A 503 -1.52 18.14 -18.16
C ALA A 503 -1.11 19.46 -18.82
N GLY A 504 -0.14 19.39 -19.73
CA GLY A 504 0.36 20.54 -20.47
C GLY A 504 1.12 20.13 -21.73
N GLN A 505 1.70 21.12 -22.39
CA GLN A 505 2.59 20.91 -23.52
C GLN A 505 3.84 21.77 -23.37
N ARG A 506 4.97 21.25 -23.83
CA ARG A 506 6.25 21.97 -23.88
C ARG A 506 6.85 21.79 -25.27
N VAL A 507 7.50 22.83 -25.79
CA VAL A 507 8.42 22.70 -26.91
C VAL A 507 9.81 22.95 -26.36
N VAL A 508 10.77 22.10 -26.71
CA VAL A 508 12.16 22.21 -26.24
C VAL A 508 13.13 22.06 -27.42
N PRO A 509 14.26 22.79 -27.42
CA PRO A 509 15.24 22.71 -28.51
C PRO A 509 16.08 21.44 -28.37
N THR A 510 16.31 20.72 -29.46
CA THR A 510 17.06 19.46 -29.45
C THR A 510 17.92 19.28 -30.70
N ARG A 511 19.05 18.58 -30.57
CA ARG A 511 19.80 18.01 -31.69
C ARG A 511 19.62 16.50 -31.84
N GLU A 512 19.03 15.87 -30.83
CA GLU A 512 18.71 14.45 -30.82
C GLU A 512 17.50 14.16 -31.70
N THR A 513 17.47 12.95 -32.26
CA THR A 513 16.33 12.44 -33.02
C THR A 513 15.36 11.69 -32.10
N TYR A 514 14.08 12.04 -32.19
CA TYR A 514 13.01 11.39 -31.44
C TYR A 514 11.99 10.75 -32.38
N GLN A 515 11.15 9.88 -31.81
CA GLN A 515 10.05 9.25 -32.53
C GLN A 515 8.72 9.66 -31.87
N VAL A 516 7.75 10.06 -32.69
CA VAL A 516 6.40 10.40 -32.22
C VAL A 516 5.77 9.20 -31.52
N GLY A 517 5.14 9.45 -30.36
CA GLY A 517 4.55 8.45 -29.50
C GLY A 517 5.51 7.84 -28.48
N HIS A 518 6.82 8.13 -28.53
CA HIS A 518 7.75 7.66 -27.50
C HIS A 518 7.71 8.54 -26.26
N TYR A 519 7.80 7.90 -25.09
CA TYR A 519 8.05 8.57 -23.82
C TYR A 519 9.54 8.87 -23.67
N VAL A 520 9.85 10.05 -23.12
CA VAL A 520 11.22 10.52 -22.91
C VAL A 520 11.43 10.88 -21.45
N GLU A 521 12.60 10.56 -20.92
CA GLU A 521 13.00 11.04 -19.60
C GLU A 521 13.48 12.48 -19.70
N TRP A 522 12.93 13.38 -18.88
CA TRP A 522 13.41 14.76 -18.81
C TRP A 522 14.89 14.81 -18.40
N ARG A 523 15.75 15.25 -19.32
CA ARG A 523 17.16 15.58 -19.08
C ARG A 523 17.50 16.84 -19.87
N SER A 524 18.21 17.74 -19.20
CA SER A 524 18.84 18.88 -19.83
C SER A 524 20.28 18.52 -20.16
N SER A 525 20.74 18.94 -21.34
CA SER A 525 22.08 18.67 -21.82
C SER A 525 23.13 19.07 -20.80
N ARG A 526 24.15 18.22 -20.64
CA ARG A 526 25.37 18.58 -19.89
C ARG A 526 26.19 19.66 -20.60
N SER A 527 25.90 19.94 -21.86
CA SER A 527 26.49 21.08 -22.57
C SER A 527 26.00 22.40 -21.96
N ARG A 528 26.88 23.39 -21.85
CA ARG A 528 26.49 24.77 -21.45
C ARG A 528 25.91 25.57 -22.62
N GLU A 529 25.50 24.89 -23.69
CA GLU A 529 24.97 25.55 -24.87
C GLU A 529 23.56 26.08 -24.56
N GLN A 530 23.38 27.37 -24.75
CA GLN A 530 22.10 28.05 -24.59
C GLN A 530 21.58 28.48 -25.95
N VAL A 531 20.32 28.14 -26.20
CA VAL A 531 19.54 28.68 -27.31
C VAL A 531 18.88 29.95 -26.81
N GLY A 532 19.03 31.04 -27.56
CA GLY A 532 18.37 32.32 -27.26
C GLY A 532 16.83 32.24 -27.41
N PRO A 533 16.15 33.40 -27.46
CA PRO A 533 14.70 33.46 -27.59
C PRO A 533 14.20 32.68 -28.81
N ALA A 534 13.08 31.99 -28.68
CA ALA A 534 12.50 31.23 -29.78
C ALA A 534 10.98 31.33 -29.86
N TRP A 535 10.48 31.28 -31.09
CA TRP A 535 9.08 31.21 -31.46
C TRP A 535 8.81 29.93 -32.24
N ALA A 536 7.64 29.33 -32.03
CA ALA A 536 7.18 28.18 -32.78
C ALA A 536 5.70 28.34 -33.12
N ARG A 537 5.24 27.61 -34.14
CA ARG A 537 3.81 27.52 -34.45
C ARG A 537 3.19 26.39 -33.65
N ASP A 538 1.95 26.55 -33.20
CA ASP A 538 1.20 25.46 -32.54
C ASP A 538 0.83 24.33 -33.53
N HIS A 539 0.70 24.68 -34.80
CA HIS A 539 0.38 23.80 -35.93
C HIS A 539 0.94 24.43 -37.21
N VAL A 540 1.09 23.63 -38.28
CA VAL A 540 1.74 24.04 -39.54
C VAL A 540 1.21 25.37 -40.11
N SER A 541 -0.08 25.67 -39.93
CA SER A 541 -0.73 26.91 -40.39
C SER A 541 -1.01 27.95 -39.28
N GLY A 542 -0.60 27.70 -38.04
CA GLY A 542 -0.92 28.54 -36.89
C GLY A 542 -0.04 29.79 -36.75
N PRO A 543 -0.44 30.78 -35.95
CA PRO A 543 0.39 31.95 -35.64
C PRO A 543 1.68 31.53 -34.90
N LEU A 544 2.75 32.31 -35.08
CA LEU A 544 3.96 32.17 -34.30
C LEU A 544 3.70 32.64 -32.86
N ARG A 545 4.07 31.80 -31.89
CA ARG A 545 3.98 32.11 -30.47
C ARG A 545 5.37 32.01 -29.84
N PRO A 546 5.69 32.90 -28.88
CA PRO A 546 6.92 32.77 -28.10
C PRO A 546 6.89 31.46 -27.31
N VAL A 547 8.03 30.77 -27.28
CA VAL A 547 8.18 29.49 -26.58
C VAL A 547 9.09 29.61 -25.37
N TRP A 548 10.20 30.35 -25.49
CA TRP A 548 11.13 30.68 -24.40
C TRP A 548 11.94 31.92 -24.74
N ASP A 549 12.50 32.59 -23.73
CA ASP A 549 13.49 33.66 -23.89
C ASP A 549 14.94 33.12 -23.87
N GLY A 550 15.13 31.95 -23.28
CA GLY A 550 16.39 31.22 -23.33
C GLY A 550 16.17 29.78 -22.85
N SER A 551 16.82 28.82 -23.50
CA SER A 551 16.66 27.40 -23.15
C SER A 551 17.97 26.64 -23.32
N SER A 552 18.17 25.62 -22.48
CA SER A 552 19.27 24.66 -22.68
C SER A 552 18.83 23.59 -23.66
N LEU A 553 19.79 22.97 -24.36
CA LEU A 553 19.50 21.83 -25.22
C LEU A 553 18.85 20.68 -24.43
N PHE A 554 17.80 20.10 -24.99
CA PHE A 554 17.13 18.92 -24.47
C PHE A 554 17.77 17.65 -25.04
N ASP A 555 18.26 16.77 -24.17
CA ASP A 555 18.88 15.48 -24.48
C ASP A 555 18.16 14.32 -23.77
N GLY A 556 16.84 14.43 -23.68
CA GLY A 556 15.99 13.44 -23.01
C GLY A 556 16.23 12.03 -23.55
N GLN A 557 16.30 11.05 -22.65
CA GLN A 557 16.54 9.66 -23.04
C GLN A 557 15.21 8.99 -23.42
N PRO A 558 15.04 8.44 -24.65
CA PRO A 558 13.86 7.67 -24.99
C PRO A 558 13.73 6.45 -24.07
N SER A 559 12.51 6.19 -23.58
CA SER A 559 12.23 5.11 -22.63
C SER A 559 11.46 3.96 -23.29
N ALA A 560 10.25 4.21 -23.77
CA ALA A 560 9.40 3.22 -24.43
C ALA A 560 8.32 3.87 -25.32
N PRO A 561 7.75 3.13 -26.30
CA PRO A 561 6.62 3.61 -27.10
C PRO A 561 5.30 3.65 -26.29
N VAL A 562 4.34 4.40 -26.81
CA VAL A 562 2.92 4.35 -26.42
C VAL A 562 2.29 3.04 -26.86
N HIS A 563 1.48 2.43 -26.00
CA HIS A 563 0.59 1.32 -26.37
C HIS A 563 -0.88 1.74 -26.27
N ASP A 564 -1.79 0.82 -26.57
CA ASP A 564 -3.22 1.08 -26.45
C ASP A 564 -3.59 1.39 -24.99
N GLN A 565 -4.38 2.45 -24.80
CA GLN A 565 -4.91 2.85 -23.51
C GLN A 565 -5.82 1.77 -22.93
N ARG A 566 -5.62 1.47 -21.64
CA ARG A 566 -6.39 0.48 -20.87
C ARG A 566 -6.85 1.09 -19.55
N LEU A 567 -8.07 0.77 -19.15
CA LEU A 567 -8.59 1.13 -17.84
C LEU A 567 -8.09 0.12 -16.81
N MET A 568 -7.40 0.59 -15.77
CA MET A 568 -6.94 -0.25 -14.65
C MET A 568 -8.02 -0.36 -13.58
N ARG A 569 -8.60 0.79 -13.21
CA ARG A 569 -9.64 0.91 -12.18
C ARG A 569 -10.44 2.19 -12.35
N ILE A 570 -11.54 2.28 -11.62
CA ILE A 570 -12.25 3.53 -11.36
C ILE A 570 -12.15 3.91 -9.87
N SER A 571 -12.31 5.18 -9.55
CA SER A 571 -12.57 5.66 -8.19
C SER A 571 -13.73 6.65 -8.17
N ILE A 572 -14.47 6.69 -7.07
CA ILE A 572 -15.46 7.72 -6.80
C ILE A 572 -14.82 8.75 -5.87
N GLU A 573 -14.80 10.01 -6.29
CA GLU A 573 -14.16 11.11 -5.57
C GLU A 573 -15.19 12.22 -5.24
N PRO A 574 -15.40 12.57 -3.97
CA PRO A 574 -14.78 11.98 -2.76
C PRO A 574 -15.23 10.56 -2.42
N GLY A 575 -14.31 9.76 -1.87
CA GLY A 575 -14.60 8.40 -1.40
C GLY A 575 -15.41 8.35 -0.11
N PHE A 576 -15.42 9.44 0.67
CA PHE A 576 -16.25 9.58 1.86
C PHE A 576 -16.87 10.97 1.97
N LEU A 577 -18.21 11.01 1.92
CA LEU A 577 -18.98 12.24 1.95
C LEU A 577 -19.64 12.43 3.32
N ARG A 578 -19.24 13.50 4.03
CA ARG A 578 -19.90 13.97 5.26
C ARG A 578 -20.84 15.12 4.94
N LEU A 579 -22.14 14.87 5.00
CA LEU A 579 -23.17 15.78 4.50
C LEU A 579 -24.19 16.12 5.58
N ARG A 580 -24.73 17.34 5.50
CA ARG A 580 -25.94 17.73 6.22
C ARG A 580 -27.16 17.51 5.34
N ARG A 581 -28.34 17.51 5.97
CA ARG A 581 -29.61 17.40 5.24
C ARG A 581 -29.71 18.51 4.19
N ARG A 582 -30.06 18.15 2.95
CA ARG A 582 -30.16 19.05 1.76
C ARG A 582 -28.82 19.52 1.19
N ASP A 583 -27.69 19.06 1.74
CA ASP A 583 -26.41 19.31 1.09
C ASP A 583 -26.40 18.74 -0.32
N THR A 584 -25.76 19.49 -1.20
CA THR A 584 -25.57 19.16 -2.60
C THR A 584 -24.09 19.31 -2.88
N VAL A 585 -23.43 18.20 -3.23
CA VAL A 585 -21.97 18.15 -3.41
C VAL A 585 -21.61 17.47 -4.72
N PRO A 586 -20.53 17.90 -5.38
CA PRO A 586 -20.07 17.26 -6.60
C PRO A 586 -19.54 15.86 -6.29
N LEU A 587 -19.75 14.94 -7.22
CA LEU A 587 -19.19 13.60 -7.16
C LEU A 587 -18.68 13.24 -8.54
N ARG A 588 -17.43 12.81 -8.61
CA ARG A 588 -16.74 12.50 -9.86
C ARG A 588 -16.31 11.05 -9.86
N VAL A 589 -16.45 10.40 -11.00
CA VAL A 589 -15.86 9.08 -11.21
C VAL A 589 -14.61 9.26 -12.06
N LEU A 590 -13.48 8.84 -11.53
CA LEU A 590 -12.18 8.95 -12.19
C LEU A 590 -11.74 7.58 -12.68
N GLY A 591 -11.41 7.49 -13.97
CA GLY A 591 -10.74 6.33 -14.55
C GLY A 591 -9.24 6.48 -14.40
N HIS A 592 -8.59 5.43 -13.92
CA HIS A 592 -7.13 5.35 -13.81
C HIS A 592 -6.66 4.49 -14.98
N TYR A 593 -5.93 5.12 -15.89
CA TYR A 593 -5.54 4.55 -17.17
C TYR A 593 -4.05 4.27 -17.22
N THR A 594 -3.69 3.31 -18.07
CA THR A 594 -2.31 3.03 -18.45
C THR A 594 -2.24 2.66 -19.92
N ASP A 595 -1.09 2.90 -20.52
CA ASP A 595 -0.69 2.34 -21.82
C ASP A 595 0.50 1.38 -21.66
N GLY A 596 0.74 0.86 -20.46
CA GLY A 596 1.90 0.00 -20.17
C GLY A 596 3.22 0.73 -19.94
N THR A 597 3.35 2.00 -20.36
CA THR A 597 4.53 2.83 -20.12
C THR A 597 4.25 3.93 -19.09
N ALA A 598 3.08 4.57 -19.18
CA ALA A 598 2.65 5.65 -18.30
C ALA A 598 1.31 5.34 -17.65
N THR A 599 0.99 6.13 -16.62
CA THR A 599 -0.32 6.10 -15.95
C THR A 599 -0.85 7.52 -15.81
N TRP A 600 -2.17 7.67 -15.89
CA TRP A 600 -2.83 8.96 -15.70
C TRP A 600 -4.27 8.75 -15.22
N THR A 601 -4.89 9.83 -14.75
CA THR A 601 -6.28 9.84 -14.29
C THR A 601 -7.09 10.75 -15.19
N ALA A 602 -8.28 10.30 -15.60
CA ALA A 602 -9.21 11.10 -16.39
C ALA A 602 -10.65 10.91 -15.89
N LEU A 603 -11.52 11.87 -16.17
CA LEU A 603 -12.94 11.79 -15.80
C LEU A 603 -13.64 10.71 -16.64
N VAL A 604 -14.43 9.85 -15.98
CA VAL A 604 -15.37 8.97 -16.66
C VAL A 604 -16.59 9.80 -17.08
N ASN A 605 -16.89 9.80 -18.38
CA ASN A 605 -18.03 10.54 -18.90
C ASN A 605 -19.32 9.75 -18.70
N GLY A 606 -20.34 10.40 -18.11
CA GLY A 606 -21.66 9.80 -17.87
C GLY A 606 -21.63 8.54 -17.00
N PRO A 607 -21.01 8.57 -15.80
CA PRO A 607 -20.94 7.39 -14.96
C PRO A 607 -22.33 7.01 -14.43
N GLU A 608 -22.66 5.74 -14.48
CA GLU A 608 -23.83 5.18 -13.81
C GLU A 608 -23.47 4.91 -12.35
N VAL A 609 -23.99 5.76 -11.45
CA VAL A 609 -23.77 5.63 -10.00
C VAL A 609 -25.10 5.37 -9.32
N GLU A 610 -25.21 4.22 -8.66
CA GLU A 610 -26.39 3.79 -7.94
C GLU A 610 -26.21 4.03 -6.42
N SER A 611 -27.30 4.37 -5.74
CA SER A 611 -27.31 4.46 -4.27
C SER A 611 -27.93 3.20 -3.68
N ALA A 612 -27.31 2.66 -2.64
CA ALA A 612 -27.89 1.54 -1.87
C ALA A 612 -29.20 1.93 -1.14
N ASP A 613 -29.38 3.23 -0.85
CA ASP A 613 -30.61 3.78 -0.27
C ASP A 613 -30.83 5.23 -0.75
N GLU A 614 -31.68 5.37 -1.77
CA GLU A 614 -32.04 6.67 -2.36
C GLU A 614 -32.85 7.59 -1.43
N LYS A 615 -33.34 7.09 -0.29
CA LYS A 615 -34.01 7.91 0.72
C LYS A 615 -33.00 8.70 1.54
N ILE A 616 -31.78 8.18 1.72
CA ILE A 616 -30.69 8.86 2.44
C ILE A 616 -29.98 9.84 1.50
N ALA A 617 -29.48 9.35 0.37
CA ALA A 617 -28.83 10.16 -0.65
C ALA A 617 -28.97 9.54 -2.03
N PHE A 618 -28.99 10.36 -3.07
CA PHE A 618 -29.01 9.89 -4.46
C PHE A 618 -28.04 10.70 -5.32
N PHE A 619 -27.62 10.10 -6.42
CA PHE A 619 -26.72 10.71 -7.40
C PHE A 619 -27.50 11.11 -8.65
N GLN A 620 -27.26 12.32 -9.15
CA GLN A 620 -27.82 12.80 -10.41
C GLN A 620 -26.92 13.89 -10.99
N ASN A 621 -26.62 13.83 -12.29
CA ASN A 621 -25.86 14.86 -13.02
C ASN A 621 -24.49 15.20 -12.37
N ASN A 622 -23.71 14.20 -11.96
CA ASN A 622 -22.41 14.36 -11.28
C ASN A 622 -22.50 15.03 -9.90
N VAL A 623 -23.65 14.94 -9.25
CA VAL A 623 -23.92 15.58 -7.96
C VAL A 623 -24.64 14.59 -7.03
N VAL A 624 -24.22 14.57 -5.77
CA VAL A 624 -24.90 13.83 -4.70
C VAL A 624 -25.78 14.79 -3.92
N ARG A 625 -27.03 14.39 -3.70
CA ARG A 625 -28.03 15.14 -2.94
C ARG A 625 -28.42 14.37 -1.69
N ALA A 626 -28.15 14.96 -0.53
CA ALA A 626 -28.53 14.41 0.77
C ALA A 626 -30.01 14.71 1.08
N LYS A 627 -30.78 13.69 1.45
CA LYS A 627 -32.23 13.78 1.72
C LYS A 627 -32.56 13.62 3.20
N ASP A 628 -32.35 12.43 3.75
CA ASP A 628 -32.67 12.09 5.14
C ASP A 628 -31.42 11.61 5.90
N PRO A 629 -31.37 11.78 7.23
CA PRO A 629 -30.24 11.34 8.03
C PRO A 629 -30.01 9.83 7.94
N GLY A 630 -28.77 9.40 7.85
CA GLY A 630 -28.40 8.00 7.75
C GLY A 630 -27.07 7.78 7.02
N VAL A 631 -26.68 6.51 6.88
CA VAL A 631 -25.49 6.11 6.12
C VAL A 631 -25.93 5.29 4.91
N THR A 632 -25.41 5.63 3.73
CA THR A 632 -25.62 4.86 2.50
C THR A 632 -24.31 4.74 1.73
N THR A 633 -24.29 3.86 0.72
CA THR A 633 -23.14 3.65 -0.17
C THR A 633 -23.56 3.96 -1.60
N LEU A 634 -22.72 4.73 -2.30
CA LEU A 634 -22.82 4.96 -3.73
C LEU A 634 -21.89 3.99 -4.44
N ARG A 635 -22.36 3.41 -5.56
CA ARG A 635 -21.66 2.35 -6.29
C ARG A 635 -21.62 2.69 -7.76
N CYS A 636 -20.46 2.52 -8.40
CA CYS A 636 -20.31 2.70 -9.83
C CYS A 636 -19.68 1.46 -10.45
N GLN A 637 -20.23 1.03 -11.59
CA GLN A 637 -19.60 0.04 -12.46
C GLN A 637 -19.32 0.69 -13.82
N HIS A 638 -18.10 0.51 -14.31
CA HIS A 638 -17.70 1.04 -15.62
C HIS A 638 -16.63 0.17 -16.26
N ASN A 639 -16.89 -0.32 -17.47
CA ASN A 639 -15.97 -1.19 -18.24
C ASN A 639 -15.39 -2.33 -17.40
N GLY A 640 -16.27 -3.03 -16.66
CA GLY A 640 -15.89 -4.14 -15.79
C GLY A 640 -15.33 -3.73 -14.43
N CYS A 641 -14.89 -2.48 -14.24
CA CYS A 641 -14.35 -1.98 -12.99
C CYS A 641 -15.44 -1.52 -12.02
N TYR A 642 -15.14 -1.51 -10.72
CA TYR A 642 -16.06 -1.16 -9.64
C TYR A 642 -15.45 -0.13 -8.67
N ALA A 643 -16.25 0.81 -8.17
CA ALA A 643 -15.87 1.68 -7.08
C ALA A 643 -17.07 2.03 -6.18
N GLU A 644 -16.78 2.31 -4.91
CA GLU A 644 -17.76 2.75 -3.93
C GLU A 644 -17.34 4.06 -3.27
N ALA A 645 -18.34 4.84 -2.85
CA ALA A 645 -18.16 5.92 -1.90
C ALA A 645 -19.18 5.81 -0.78
N ARG A 646 -18.76 6.10 0.45
CA ARG A 646 -19.66 6.11 1.61
C ARG A 646 -20.22 7.51 1.83
N VAL A 647 -21.52 7.60 2.06
CA VAL A 647 -22.22 8.86 2.38
C VAL A 647 -22.75 8.77 3.80
N ASP A 648 -22.40 9.75 4.62
CA ASP A 648 -22.91 9.93 5.99
C ASP A 648 -23.66 11.26 6.06
N VAL A 649 -25.00 11.18 6.22
CA VAL A 649 -25.88 12.34 6.34
C VAL A 649 -26.23 12.54 7.82
N ALA A 650 -25.63 13.53 8.46
CA ALA A 650 -25.82 13.78 9.88
C ALA A 650 -25.63 15.26 10.29
N ALA A 651 -26.02 15.57 11.52
CA ALA A 651 -25.66 16.84 12.16
C ALA A 651 -24.22 16.76 12.67
N HIS A 652 -23.25 17.08 11.81
CA HIS A 652 -21.84 17.08 12.20
C HIS A 652 -21.49 18.28 13.09
N PRO A 653 -20.55 18.11 14.06
CA PRO A 653 -20.03 19.20 14.86
C PRO A 653 -19.52 20.37 14.00
N ARG A 654 -19.67 21.59 14.51
CA ARG A 654 -19.09 22.78 13.88
C ARG A 654 -17.58 22.60 13.72
N TRP A 655 -17.04 23.11 12.61
CA TRP A 655 -15.64 23.00 12.19
C TRP A 655 -15.19 21.61 11.74
N THR A 656 -16.12 20.66 11.59
CA THR A 656 -15.78 19.38 10.96
C THR A 656 -15.30 19.63 9.53
N ALA A 657 -14.05 19.25 9.23
CA ALA A 657 -13.54 19.24 7.87
C ALA A 657 -14.19 18.09 7.08
N ALA A 658 -14.90 18.44 6.02
CA ALA A 658 -15.54 17.51 5.09
C ALA A 658 -14.86 17.60 3.71
N GLU A 659 -14.72 16.45 3.04
CA GLU A 659 -14.26 16.39 1.65
C GLU A 659 -15.33 16.96 0.75
N LEU A 660 -14.97 17.98 -0.03
CA LEU A 660 -15.85 18.55 -1.03
C LEU A 660 -15.43 18.10 -2.43
N LEU A 661 -14.13 18.15 -2.72
CA LEU A 661 -13.53 17.67 -3.95
C LEU A 661 -12.18 17.01 -3.62
N THR A 662 -11.91 15.83 -4.18
CA THR A 662 -10.65 15.08 -4.02
C THR A 662 -10.20 14.53 -5.38
N GLY A 663 -8.94 14.10 -5.51
CA GLY A 663 -8.41 13.60 -6.78
C GLY A 663 -8.30 14.72 -7.84
N LEU A 664 -8.03 15.95 -7.40
CA LEU A 664 -7.64 17.06 -8.28
C LEU A 664 -6.11 17.05 -8.43
N PRO A 665 -5.55 17.66 -9.48
CA PRO A 665 -4.17 18.16 -9.43
C PRO A 665 -4.00 19.16 -8.26
N PRO A 666 -2.76 19.53 -7.90
CA PRO A 666 -2.50 20.47 -6.82
C PRO A 666 -3.36 21.74 -6.93
N VAL A 667 -4.20 21.98 -5.92
CA VAL A 667 -5.12 23.13 -5.90
C VAL A 667 -4.34 24.35 -5.42
N SER A 668 -4.05 25.27 -6.33
CA SER A 668 -3.23 26.47 -6.06
C SER A 668 -4.05 27.64 -5.56
N GLY A 669 -5.27 27.83 -6.07
CA GLY A 669 -6.08 28.99 -5.72
C GLY A 669 -7.58 28.71 -5.70
N ILE A 670 -8.27 29.39 -4.79
CA ILE A 670 -9.74 29.35 -4.67
C ILE A 670 -10.30 30.73 -4.36
N ALA A 671 -11.45 31.06 -4.97
CA ALA A 671 -12.16 32.31 -4.71
C ALA A 671 -13.68 32.11 -4.79
N TRP A 672 -14.43 32.74 -3.88
CA TRP A 672 -15.89 32.67 -3.89
C TRP A 672 -16.48 33.80 -4.74
N THR A 673 -17.38 33.44 -5.66
CA THR A 673 -18.15 34.39 -6.50
C THR A 673 -19.64 34.26 -6.20
N PRO A 674 -20.50 35.19 -6.66
CA PRO A 674 -21.95 35.03 -6.57
C PRO A 674 -22.48 33.74 -7.20
N GLN A 675 -21.77 33.18 -8.20
CA GLN A 675 -22.16 31.93 -8.87
C GLN A 675 -21.58 30.66 -8.21
N GLY A 676 -20.64 30.79 -7.25
CA GLY A 676 -20.04 29.68 -6.52
C GLY A 676 -18.51 29.77 -6.38
N LEU A 677 -17.90 28.66 -5.96
CA LEU A 677 -16.46 28.58 -5.66
C LEU A 677 -15.67 28.31 -6.94
N VAL A 678 -14.81 29.24 -7.33
CA VAL A 678 -13.86 29.08 -8.44
C VAL A 678 -12.56 28.48 -7.93
N VAL A 679 -11.96 27.61 -8.73
CA VAL A 679 -10.82 26.74 -8.40
C VAL A 679 -9.78 26.81 -9.52
N SER A 680 -8.53 27.08 -9.14
CA SER A 680 -7.34 26.89 -9.95
C SER A 680 -6.58 25.65 -9.47
N MET A 681 -6.07 24.86 -10.42
CA MET A 681 -5.36 23.60 -10.18
C MET A 681 -3.98 23.60 -10.84
N ARG A 682 -3.27 24.74 -10.83
CA ARG A 682 -2.01 24.98 -11.53
C ARG A 682 -1.99 24.84 -13.04
N GLY A 683 -2.98 24.19 -13.65
CA GLY A 683 -3.17 24.19 -15.09
C GLY A 683 -3.71 25.53 -15.61
N ARG A 684 -4.04 25.54 -16.89
CA ARG A 684 -4.61 26.71 -17.58
C ARG A 684 -6.13 26.75 -17.53
N HIS A 685 -6.77 25.76 -16.92
CA HIS A 685 -8.23 25.69 -16.83
C HIS A 685 -8.70 26.16 -15.46
N LEU A 686 -9.72 27.00 -15.46
CA LEU A 686 -10.45 27.41 -14.26
C LEU A 686 -11.77 26.67 -14.17
N TRP A 687 -12.05 26.19 -12.97
CA TRP A 687 -13.23 25.37 -12.69
C TRP A 687 -14.07 26.02 -11.63
N ARG A 688 -15.37 25.77 -11.65
CA ARG A 688 -16.30 26.30 -10.67
C ARG A 688 -17.17 25.18 -10.11
N LEU A 689 -17.28 25.17 -8.79
CA LEU A 689 -18.36 24.50 -8.07
C LEU A 689 -19.54 25.48 -7.98
N ASP A 690 -20.61 25.18 -8.72
CA ASP A 690 -21.77 26.06 -8.83
C ASP A 690 -22.60 26.05 -7.54
N ALA A 691 -22.89 27.22 -6.99
CA ALA A 691 -23.65 27.35 -5.74
C ALA A 691 -25.12 26.93 -5.87
N LYS A 692 -25.69 26.95 -7.08
CA LYS A 692 -27.11 26.66 -7.31
C LYS A 692 -27.38 25.17 -7.42
N ASP A 693 -26.56 24.44 -8.17
CA ASP A 693 -26.78 23.03 -8.45
C ASP A 693 -25.70 22.08 -7.92
N GLY A 694 -24.60 22.61 -7.37
CA GLY A 694 -23.50 21.84 -6.80
C GLY A 694 -22.62 21.13 -7.83
N ALA A 695 -22.79 21.42 -9.13
CA ALA A 695 -21.98 20.82 -10.17
C ALA A 695 -20.60 21.47 -10.26
N PHE A 696 -19.58 20.65 -10.55
CA PHE A 696 -18.21 21.10 -10.79
C PHE A 696 -17.91 21.11 -12.30
N ARG A 697 -17.61 22.29 -12.87
CA ARG A 697 -17.50 22.50 -14.33
C ARG A 697 -16.35 23.43 -14.69
N MET A 698 -15.74 23.23 -15.85
CA MET A 698 -14.81 24.20 -16.41
C MET A 698 -15.58 25.46 -16.82
N ILE A 699 -15.07 26.64 -16.48
CA ILE A 699 -15.70 27.94 -16.79
C ILE A 699 -14.84 28.80 -17.73
N SER A 700 -13.53 28.63 -17.71
CA SER A 700 -12.62 29.36 -18.59
C SER A 700 -11.31 28.61 -18.78
N ALA A 701 -10.60 28.94 -19.87
CA ALA A 701 -9.25 28.49 -20.14
C ALA A 701 -8.36 29.73 -20.35
N VAL A 702 -7.39 29.90 -19.46
CA VAL A 702 -6.44 31.01 -19.50
C VAL A 702 -5.55 30.87 -20.76
N PRO A 703 -5.54 31.88 -21.64
CA PRO A 703 -4.67 31.89 -22.81
C PRO A 703 -3.19 31.93 -22.38
N PRO A 704 -2.24 31.43 -23.19
CA PRO A 704 -0.84 31.47 -22.81
C PRO A 704 -0.38 32.91 -22.96
N VAL A 705 -0.05 33.53 -21.84
CA VAL A 705 0.29 34.96 -21.80
C VAL A 705 1.76 35.18 -22.16
N SER A 706 2.62 34.28 -21.71
CA SER A 706 4.08 34.36 -21.83
C SER A 706 4.67 32.96 -22.05
N PRO A 707 5.85 32.85 -22.66
CA PRO A 707 6.59 31.59 -22.72
C PRO A 707 6.95 31.00 -21.34
N HIS A 708 6.94 31.81 -20.27
CA HIS A 708 7.18 31.36 -18.89
C HIS A 708 5.89 30.95 -18.15
N ASP A 709 4.74 30.99 -18.82
CA ASP A 709 3.44 30.61 -18.24
C ASP A 709 3.46 29.14 -17.82
N GLN A 710 3.44 28.92 -16.50
CA GLN A 710 3.35 27.60 -15.88
C GLN A 710 1.92 27.29 -15.39
N GLY A 711 0.95 28.09 -15.81
CA GLY A 711 -0.47 28.00 -15.51
C GLY A 711 -0.93 28.98 -14.42
N THR A 712 -1.98 28.62 -13.69
CA THR A 712 -2.70 29.55 -12.80
C THR A 712 -2.40 29.29 -11.32
N ASP A 713 -2.37 30.34 -10.50
CA ASP A 713 -2.09 30.22 -9.06
C ASP A 713 -3.18 30.89 -8.21
N THR A 714 -2.81 31.84 -7.34
CA THR A 714 -3.72 32.59 -6.49
C THR A 714 -4.82 33.28 -7.31
N ILE A 715 -6.06 33.19 -6.82
CA ILE A 715 -7.22 33.86 -7.41
C ILE A 715 -7.87 34.75 -6.34
N THR A 716 -8.37 35.91 -6.72
CA THR A 716 -9.29 36.70 -5.90
C THR A 716 -10.52 37.10 -6.70
N ALA A 717 -11.67 37.16 -6.03
CA ALA A 717 -12.94 37.52 -6.64
C ALA A 717 -13.44 38.85 -6.09
N ARG A 718 -13.99 39.67 -6.98
CA ARG A 718 -14.74 40.87 -6.61
C ARG A 718 -16.20 40.51 -6.32
N ALA A 719 -16.89 41.37 -5.60
CA ALA A 719 -18.28 41.14 -5.17
C ALA A 719 -19.27 40.95 -6.34
N ASP A 720 -18.99 41.51 -7.51
CA ASP A 720 -19.80 41.36 -8.73
C ASP A 720 -19.44 40.12 -9.57
N GLY A 721 -18.37 39.40 -9.19
CA GLY A 721 -17.91 38.18 -9.82
C GLY A 721 -16.63 38.31 -10.64
N GLU A 722 -16.08 39.51 -10.87
CA GLU A 722 -14.80 39.67 -11.58
C GLU A 722 -13.68 38.87 -10.89
N LEU A 723 -12.83 38.22 -11.68
CA LEU A 723 -11.75 37.38 -11.17
C LEU A 723 -10.40 37.94 -11.56
N ALA A 724 -9.53 38.14 -10.59
CA ALA A 724 -8.10 38.36 -10.84
C ALA A 724 -7.34 37.07 -10.56
N VAL A 725 -6.50 36.65 -11.50
CA VAL A 725 -5.80 35.37 -11.49
C VAL A 725 -4.32 35.60 -11.70
N ARG A 726 -3.50 35.02 -10.83
CA ARG A 726 -2.05 35.05 -10.96
C ARG A 726 -1.64 34.02 -11.99
N VAL A 727 -0.80 34.42 -12.94
CA VAL A 727 -0.14 33.50 -13.88
C VAL A 727 1.24 33.14 -13.31
N VAL A 728 1.53 31.85 -13.16
CA VAL A 728 2.81 31.38 -12.61
C VAL A 728 3.93 31.64 -13.61
N GLY A 729 5.05 32.19 -13.13
CA GLY A 729 6.20 32.51 -13.98
C GLY A 729 6.06 33.82 -14.74
N ASP A 730 4.96 34.57 -14.52
CA ASP A 730 4.71 35.86 -15.14
C ASP A 730 4.47 36.95 -14.07
N ARG A 731 4.80 38.20 -14.40
CA ARG A 731 4.52 39.40 -13.58
C ARG A 731 3.10 39.94 -13.79
N HIS A 732 2.39 39.44 -14.80
CA HIS A 732 1.06 39.91 -15.13
C HIS A 732 -0.03 39.27 -14.26
N ILE A 733 -1.12 40.01 -14.08
CA ILE A 733 -2.35 39.54 -13.45
C ILE A 733 -3.42 39.47 -14.55
N LEU A 734 -4.03 38.31 -14.72
CA LEU A 734 -5.11 38.13 -15.67
C LEU A 734 -6.44 38.46 -14.99
N VAL A 735 -7.18 39.42 -15.53
CA VAL A 735 -8.54 39.76 -15.08
C VAL A 735 -9.54 39.12 -16.04
N LEU A 736 -10.46 38.31 -15.52
CA LEU A 736 -11.51 37.64 -16.29
C LEU A 736 -12.86 38.27 -15.99
N HIS A 737 -13.58 38.62 -17.05
CA HIS A 737 -14.82 39.36 -16.93
C HIS A 737 -16.02 38.45 -16.69
N HIS A 738 -16.77 38.73 -15.63
CA HIS A 738 -17.91 37.91 -15.23
C HIS A 738 -19.12 38.13 -16.15
N ALA A 739 -19.25 39.33 -16.74
CA ALA A 739 -20.42 39.73 -17.53
C ALA A 739 -20.70 38.82 -18.75
N ASP A 740 -19.67 38.22 -19.34
CA ASP A 740 -19.78 37.29 -20.46
C ASP A 740 -19.52 35.82 -20.07
N GLY A 741 -19.48 35.53 -18.76
CA GLY A 741 -19.18 34.20 -18.25
C GLY A 741 -17.69 33.83 -18.35
N TYR A 742 -16.79 34.81 -18.24
CA TYR A 742 -15.32 34.65 -18.29
C TYR A 742 -14.78 34.26 -19.67
N GLN A 743 -15.45 34.73 -20.72
CA GLN A 743 -15.02 34.54 -22.11
C GLN A 743 -14.03 35.61 -22.55
N SER A 744 -14.09 36.81 -21.97
CA SER A 744 -13.11 37.86 -22.17
C SER A 744 -12.20 38.01 -20.95
N SER A 745 -10.97 38.46 -21.24
CA SER A 745 -9.95 38.71 -20.23
C SER A 745 -9.08 39.89 -20.63
N GLU A 746 -8.58 40.59 -19.62
CA GLU A 746 -7.62 41.67 -19.71
C GLU A 746 -6.33 41.25 -18.99
N LEU A 747 -5.19 41.68 -19.52
CA LEU A 747 -3.91 41.48 -18.88
C LEU A 747 -3.46 42.77 -18.21
N VAL A 748 -3.39 42.76 -16.88
CA VAL A 748 -2.92 43.88 -16.09
C VAL A 748 -1.43 43.67 -15.79
N ALA A 749 -0.60 44.58 -16.29
CA ALA A 749 0.83 44.63 -16.02
C ALA A 749 1.11 45.73 -15.01
N PRO A 750 1.33 45.43 -13.71
CA PRO A 750 1.64 46.47 -12.75
C PRO A 750 2.91 47.21 -13.17
N ASP A 751 2.84 48.54 -13.33
CA ASP A 751 4.00 49.42 -13.56
C ASP A 751 4.80 49.62 -12.26
N ALA A 752 5.24 48.51 -11.68
CA ALA A 752 5.99 48.43 -10.45
C ALA A 752 7.15 47.43 -10.60
N GLU A 753 8.22 47.64 -9.82
CA GLU A 753 9.33 46.69 -9.79
C GLU A 753 9.01 45.46 -8.94
N GLY A 754 9.53 44.31 -9.36
CA GLY A 754 9.40 43.04 -8.64
C GLY A 754 8.30 42.11 -9.16
N VAL A 755 8.10 41.00 -8.46
CA VAL A 755 7.11 39.98 -8.80
C VAL A 755 5.90 40.13 -7.86
N PRO A 756 4.66 40.23 -8.39
CA PRO A 756 3.45 40.15 -7.58
C PRO A 756 3.38 38.81 -6.84
N MET A 757 3.18 38.87 -5.52
CA MET A 757 3.09 37.69 -4.65
C MET A 757 1.67 37.40 -4.21
N ALA A 758 0.90 38.44 -3.89
CA ALA A 758 -0.49 38.35 -3.47
C ALA A 758 -1.24 39.62 -3.90
N PHE A 759 -2.55 39.51 -4.09
CA PHE A 759 -3.38 40.66 -4.44
C PHE A 759 -4.83 40.46 -4.00
N VAL A 760 -5.52 41.58 -3.77
CA VAL A 760 -6.95 41.64 -3.43
C VAL A 760 -7.61 42.80 -4.15
N TRP A 761 -8.92 42.68 -4.39
CA TRP A 761 -9.70 43.77 -4.96
C TRP A 761 -9.87 44.92 -3.96
N ASN A 762 -9.77 46.14 -4.47
CA ASN A 762 -10.17 47.37 -3.82
C ASN A 762 -11.03 48.19 -4.80
N ARG A 763 -12.35 48.01 -4.72
CA ARG A 763 -13.31 48.54 -5.71
C ARG A 763 -12.95 48.06 -7.12
N ASP A 764 -12.56 48.96 -8.00
CA ASP A 764 -12.23 48.69 -9.41
C ASP A 764 -10.72 48.49 -9.66
N ALA A 765 -9.89 48.61 -8.62
CA ALA A 765 -8.44 48.44 -8.67
C ALA A 765 -7.99 47.21 -7.86
N LEU A 766 -6.73 46.82 -8.02
CA LEU A 766 -6.09 45.75 -7.26
C LEU A 766 -5.06 46.31 -6.29
N LEU A 767 -5.16 45.92 -5.01
CA LEU A 767 -4.03 46.07 -4.08
C LEU A 767 -3.11 44.87 -4.27
N THR A 768 -1.90 45.11 -4.75
CA THR A 768 -0.92 44.09 -5.13
C THR A 768 0.32 44.20 -4.27
N ALA A 769 0.63 43.14 -3.51
CA ALA A 769 1.86 43.04 -2.72
C ALA A 769 2.97 42.36 -3.54
N MET A 770 4.13 43.00 -3.55
CA MET A 770 5.33 42.57 -4.27
C MET A 770 6.26 41.79 -3.35
N HIS A 771 7.17 41.00 -3.93
CA HIS A 771 8.12 40.15 -3.18
C HIS A 771 8.99 40.88 -2.15
N ASP A 772 9.23 42.18 -2.31
CA ASP A 772 10.05 43.04 -1.46
C ASP A 772 9.27 43.69 -0.31
N GLY A 773 7.97 43.41 -0.20
CA GLY A 773 7.09 43.97 0.83
C GLY A 773 6.38 45.28 0.43
N ALA A 774 6.64 45.83 -0.76
CA ALA A 774 5.87 46.96 -1.28
C ALA A 774 4.45 46.53 -1.65
N VAL A 775 3.46 47.37 -1.37
CA VAL A 775 2.07 47.15 -1.76
C VAL A 775 1.64 48.32 -2.64
N TYR A 776 1.17 48.02 -3.84
CA TYR A 776 0.71 49.00 -4.82
C TYR A 776 -0.80 48.94 -4.99
N LEU A 777 -1.43 50.09 -5.19
CA LEU A 777 -2.74 50.19 -5.82
C LEU A 777 -2.51 50.18 -7.34
N VAL A 778 -3.00 49.15 -8.01
CA VAL A 778 -2.83 48.91 -9.43
C VAL A 778 -4.18 49.08 -10.12
N GLU A 779 -4.27 50.09 -10.98
CA GLU A 779 -5.43 50.32 -11.83
C GLU A 779 -5.47 49.30 -12.98
N MET A 780 -6.63 49.13 -13.61
CA MET A 780 -6.82 48.15 -14.69
C MET A 780 -5.94 48.43 -15.93
N ASP A 781 -5.58 49.69 -16.16
CA ASP A 781 -4.62 50.05 -17.22
C ASP A 781 -3.14 49.71 -16.88
N GLY A 782 -2.88 49.15 -15.70
CA GLY A 782 -1.54 48.78 -15.21
C GLY A 782 -0.85 49.87 -14.39
N THR A 783 -1.39 51.09 -14.35
CA THR A 783 -0.83 52.19 -13.55
C THR A 783 -0.74 51.78 -12.08
N ALA A 784 0.45 51.84 -11.49
CA ALA A 784 0.70 51.44 -10.12
C ALA A 784 1.12 52.63 -9.25
N HIS A 785 0.45 52.79 -8.10
CA HIS A 785 0.80 53.76 -7.08
C HIS A 785 1.18 53.05 -5.78
N GLU A 786 2.36 53.31 -5.23
CA GLU A 786 2.75 52.71 -3.94
C GLU A 786 1.73 53.14 -2.87
N PHE A 787 1.03 52.16 -2.33
CA PHE A 787 0.01 52.33 -1.32
C PHE A 787 0.66 52.32 0.07
N THR A 788 1.50 51.31 0.34
CA THR A 788 2.22 51.15 1.61
C THR A 788 3.39 50.17 1.46
N ARG A 789 4.17 49.97 2.52
CA ARG A 789 5.25 48.99 2.59
C ARG A 789 5.23 48.26 3.93
N VAL A 790 5.32 46.95 3.88
CA VAL A 790 5.39 46.07 5.06
C VAL A 790 6.76 45.40 5.17
N GLN A 791 7.13 44.99 6.38
CA GLN A 791 8.33 44.16 6.58
C GLN A 791 8.00 42.68 6.38
N GLY A 792 8.91 41.95 5.75
CA GLY A 792 8.74 40.54 5.39
C GLY A 792 8.37 40.33 3.93
N THR A 793 8.40 39.08 3.47
CA THR A 793 7.97 38.74 2.10
C THR A 793 6.48 38.40 2.11
N PRO A 794 5.61 39.18 1.43
CA PRO A 794 4.18 38.90 1.40
C PRO A 794 3.88 37.53 0.78
N VAL A 795 2.95 36.78 1.39
CA VAL A 795 2.50 35.47 0.91
C VAL A 795 1.00 35.40 0.67
N ALA A 796 0.20 36.18 1.40
CA ALA A 796 -1.24 36.25 1.18
C ALA A 796 -1.83 37.58 1.66
N MET A 797 -2.99 37.94 1.11
CA MET A 797 -3.71 39.17 1.45
C MET A 797 -5.21 38.91 1.61
N ALA A 798 -5.85 39.69 2.48
CA ALA A 798 -7.30 39.79 2.57
C ALA A 798 -7.70 41.24 2.82
N SER A 799 -8.86 41.67 2.35
CA SER A 799 -9.38 43.02 2.58
C SER A 799 -10.86 43.00 2.90
N ASN A 800 -11.30 44.04 3.60
CA ASN A 800 -12.71 44.43 3.67
C ASN A 800 -12.83 45.92 3.26
N ALA A 801 -13.97 46.54 3.54
CA ALA A 801 -14.21 47.94 3.17
C ALA A 801 -13.29 48.96 3.88
N ASP A 802 -12.71 48.59 5.04
CA ASP A 802 -12.01 49.53 5.92
C ASP A 802 -10.53 49.20 6.10
N SER A 803 -10.13 47.95 5.87
CA SER A 803 -8.81 47.46 6.24
C SER A 803 -8.30 46.40 5.27
N LEU A 804 -6.98 46.41 5.11
CA LEU A 804 -6.18 45.42 4.41
C LEU A 804 -5.37 44.63 5.45
N TRP A 805 -5.26 43.32 5.23
CA TRP A 805 -4.38 42.44 5.98
C TRP A 805 -3.36 41.82 5.04
N VAL A 806 -2.08 41.90 5.42
CA VAL A 806 -0.96 41.34 4.65
C VAL A 806 -0.21 40.35 5.53
N LEU A 807 -0.27 39.08 5.14
CA LEU A 807 0.48 38.00 5.76
C LEU A 807 1.85 37.91 5.10
N CYS A 808 2.91 37.95 5.89
CA CYS A 808 4.28 37.84 5.40
C CYS A 808 4.97 36.58 5.96
N SER A 809 5.80 35.95 5.13
CA SER A 809 6.79 34.98 5.57
C SER A 809 8.02 35.70 6.14
N PRO A 810 8.76 35.04 7.04
CA PRO A 810 10.00 35.60 7.58
C PRO A 810 11.00 35.88 6.45
N SER A 811 11.67 37.03 6.52
CA SER A 811 12.65 37.43 5.50
C SER A 811 13.87 36.50 5.50
N PRO A 812 14.33 36.02 4.33
CA PRO A 812 15.58 35.27 4.22
C PRO A 812 16.77 36.22 4.37
N GLY A 813 17.15 36.56 5.61
CA GLY A 813 18.29 37.41 5.94
C GLY A 813 19.20 36.77 6.99
N PRO A 814 20.52 37.06 6.99
CA PRO A 814 21.42 36.49 7.97
C PRO A 814 21.17 37.13 9.34
N ALA A 815 20.64 36.34 10.28
CA ALA A 815 20.59 36.64 11.72
C ALA A 815 19.63 37.75 12.22
N THR A 816 18.49 37.99 11.57
CA THR A 816 17.32 38.54 12.29
C THR A 816 16.53 37.35 12.83
N GLY A 817 16.58 37.06 14.14
CA GLY A 817 15.95 35.89 14.77
C GLY A 817 14.41 35.87 14.75
N GLN A 818 13.78 36.21 13.62
CA GLN A 818 12.36 36.06 13.33
C GLN A 818 12.18 34.83 12.43
N ASP A 819 11.98 33.68 13.05
CA ASP A 819 11.60 32.42 12.36
C ASP A 819 10.07 32.29 12.20
N TYR A 820 9.33 33.38 12.36
CA TYR A 820 7.87 33.39 12.44
C TYR A 820 7.23 34.37 11.43
N ASN A 821 6.02 34.05 11.00
CA ASN A 821 5.19 34.89 10.14
C ASN A 821 4.69 36.14 10.89
N THR A 822 4.50 37.23 10.15
CA THR A 822 3.89 38.47 10.64
C THR A 822 2.59 38.76 9.91
N LEU A 823 1.61 39.36 10.59
CA LEU A 823 0.34 39.77 10.01
C LEU A 823 0.11 41.26 10.23
N TRP A 824 0.26 42.03 9.17
CA TRP A 824 0.06 43.47 9.19
C TRP A 824 -1.40 43.81 8.95
N SER A 825 -1.96 44.72 9.77
CA SER A 825 -3.29 45.31 9.56
C SER A 825 -3.11 46.78 9.17
N ILE A 826 -3.68 47.16 8.03
CA ILE A 826 -3.43 48.45 7.38
C ILE A 826 -4.80 49.09 7.09
N PRO A 827 -5.14 50.24 7.69
CA PRO A 827 -6.37 50.95 7.36
C PRO A 827 -6.37 51.42 5.90
N LEU A 828 -7.48 51.25 5.19
CA LEU A 828 -7.56 51.69 3.78
C LEU A 828 -7.61 53.21 3.63
N ALA A 829 -8.09 53.92 4.66
CA ALA A 829 -8.16 55.39 4.68
C ALA A 829 -6.84 56.07 5.08
N ASP A 830 -5.96 55.35 5.78
CA ASP A 830 -4.65 55.82 6.23
C ASP A 830 -3.66 54.67 6.09
N PRO A 831 -2.90 54.59 4.97
CA PRO A 831 -2.14 53.40 4.60
C PRO A 831 -0.84 53.22 5.40
N ASN A 832 -0.81 53.70 6.64
CA ASN A 832 0.24 53.40 7.59
C ASN A 832 0.04 52.01 8.19
N PRO A 833 1.01 51.09 8.10
CA PRO A 833 0.86 49.76 8.65
C PRO A 833 0.74 49.82 10.18
N GLY A 834 -0.32 49.20 10.71
CA GLY A 834 -0.54 49.04 12.14
C GLY A 834 0.43 48.04 12.77
N SER A 835 0.15 47.62 14.01
CA SER A 835 0.98 46.62 14.69
C SER A 835 0.80 45.21 14.11
N ASP A 836 1.88 44.43 14.05
CA ASP A 836 1.83 42.99 13.80
C ASP A 836 0.90 42.28 14.79
N LEU A 837 -0.15 41.65 14.26
CA LEU A 837 -1.16 40.93 15.03
C LEU A 837 -0.68 39.57 15.54
N LEU A 838 0.41 39.03 14.98
CA LEU A 838 0.98 37.73 15.34
C LEU A 838 2.19 37.81 16.29
N ARG A 839 2.61 39.03 16.66
CA ARG A 839 3.83 39.28 17.45
C ARG A 839 3.94 38.44 18.73
N ASP A 840 2.81 38.12 19.36
CA ASP A 840 2.73 37.41 20.64
C ASP A 840 2.55 35.88 20.47
N HIS A 841 2.40 35.37 19.24
CA HIS A 841 1.99 33.98 18.97
C HIS A 841 3.08 33.09 18.33
N ARG A 842 4.13 33.68 17.74
CA ARG A 842 5.29 32.97 17.14
C ARG A 842 4.89 31.78 16.24
N LEU A 843 3.99 32.02 15.29
CA LEU A 843 3.57 31.01 14.31
C LEU A 843 4.45 31.05 13.06
N ALA A 844 4.80 29.89 12.51
CA ALA A 844 5.58 29.74 11.28
C ALA A 844 4.85 28.86 10.28
N GLY A 845 5.21 28.96 8.99
CA GLY A 845 4.61 28.16 7.92
C GLY A 845 3.19 28.60 7.51
N LEU A 846 2.76 29.80 7.91
CA LEU A 846 1.48 30.34 7.49
C LEU A 846 1.51 30.76 6.02
N ASN A 847 0.46 30.44 5.27
CA ASN A 847 0.44 30.65 3.80
C ASN A 847 -0.85 31.28 3.25
N GLY A 848 -1.97 31.18 3.94
CA GLY A 848 -3.26 31.69 3.45
C GLY A 848 -4.01 32.48 4.51
N ILE A 849 -4.82 33.44 4.06
CA ILE A 849 -5.65 34.29 4.89
C ILE A 849 -7.04 34.43 4.28
N ALA A 850 -8.08 34.43 5.13
CA ALA A 850 -9.45 34.77 4.73
C ALA A 850 -10.21 35.45 5.86
N LEU A 851 -11.22 36.24 5.52
CA LEU A 851 -12.13 36.86 6.49
C LEU A 851 -13.41 36.03 6.58
N ALA A 852 -13.82 35.70 7.82
CA ALA A 852 -15.07 35.01 8.10
C ALA A 852 -15.79 35.76 9.23
N GLY A 853 -16.74 36.62 8.86
CA GLY A 853 -17.36 37.55 9.80
C GLY A 853 -16.32 38.48 10.44
N SER A 854 -16.24 38.48 11.77
CA SER A 854 -15.28 39.29 12.55
C SER A 854 -13.96 38.58 12.87
N SER A 855 -13.72 37.42 12.26
CA SER A 855 -12.54 36.60 12.52
C SER A 855 -11.67 36.52 11.28
N ILE A 856 -10.35 36.50 11.50
CA ILE A 856 -9.35 36.25 10.47
C ILE A 856 -8.98 34.78 10.54
N LEU A 857 -9.03 34.07 9.43
CA LEU A 857 -8.58 32.69 9.32
C LEU A 857 -7.19 32.66 8.71
N LEU A 858 -6.33 31.78 9.24
CA LEU A 858 -4.95 31.60 8.80
C LEU A 858 -4.70 30.11 8.56
N SER A 859 -4.12 29.76 7.42
CA SER A 859 -3.69 28.38 7.14
C SER A 859 -2.22 28.19 7.45
N ASP A 860 -1.90 27.10 8.15
CA ASP A 860 -0.56 26.60 8.39
C ASP A 860 -0.25 25.48 7.39
N PHE A 861 0.51 25.84 6.35
CA PHE A 861 0.82 24.98 5.22
C PHE A 861 1.72 23.80 5.62
N ASN A 862 2.60 23.98 6.60
CA ASN A 862 3.51 22.91 7.01
C ASN A 862 2.90 22.03 8.09
N GLY A 863 2.18 22.62 9.05
CA GLY A 863 1.56 21.91 10.16
C GLY A 863 0.19 21.32 9.87
N GLY A 864 -0.45 21.68 8.76
CA GLY A 864 -1.74 21.09 8.37
C GLY A 864 -2.91 21.56 9.23
N ARG A 865 -2.90 22.84 9.62
CA ARG A 865 -3.86 23.42 10.59
C ARG A 865 -4.50 24.70 10.05
N ILE A 866 -5.68 25.02 10.57
CA ILE A 866 -6.34 26.32 10.38
C ILE A 866 -6.51 26.97 11.74
N PHE A 867 -6.07 28.22 11.83
CA PHE A 867 -6.23 29.08 12.98
C PHE A 867 -7.29 30.13 12.72
N SER A 868 -8.03 30.50 13.76
CA SER A 868 -8.91 31.66 13.81
C SER A 868 -8.33 32.67 14.78
N LEU A 869 -8.08 33.88 14.30
CA LEU A 869 -7.66 35.05 15.05
C LEU A 869 -8.87 35.96 15.26
N HIS A 870 -9.22 36.18 16.53
CA HIS A 870 -10.30 37.08 16.92
C HIS A 870 -9.90 37.82 18.20
N ASN A 871 -9.99 39.15 18.22
CA ASN A 871 -9.57 40.00 19.34
C ASN A 871 -8.15 39.66 19.84
N ASN A 872 -7.19 39.52 18.92
CA ASN A 872 -5.79 39.14 19.17
C ASN A 872 -5.60 37.76 19.86
N LYS A 873 -6.64 36.93 19.94
CA LYS A 873 -6.56 35.56 20.43
C LYS A 873 -6.60 34.59 19.26
N ILE A 874 -5.64 33.68 19.24
CA ILE A 874 -5.58 32.60 18.27
C ILE A 874 -6.24 31.35 18.84
N ARG A 875 -7.07 30.71 18.03
CA ARG A 875 -7.67 29.42 18.32
C ARG A 875 -7.52 28.51 17.10
N GLU A 876 -7.10 27.28 17.33
CA GLU A 876 -7.14 26.24 16.32
C GLU A 876 -8.59 25.81 16.02
N VAL A 877 -8.96 25.78 14.74
CA VAL A 877 -10.32 25.43 14.29
C VAL A 877 -10.36 24.15 13.44
N ALA A 878 -9.27 23.79 12.77
CA ALA A 878 -9.15 22.54 12.03
C ALA A 878 -7.70 22.02 12.01
N VAL A 879 -7.53 20.69 11.95
CA VAL A 879 -6.23 20.00 11.94
C VAL A 879 -6.25 18.80 11.00
N GLY A 880 -5.07 18.25 10.69
CA GLY A 880 -4.92 17.04 9.87
C GLY A 880 -5.07 17.29 8.38
N LEU A 881 -4.85 18.53 7.94
CA LEU A 881 -4.89 18.93 6.54
C LEU A 881 -3.52 18.72 5.87
N ALA A 882 -3.50 18.35 4.60
CA ALA A 882 -2.29 18.17 3.81
C ALA A 882 -1.95 19.46 3.05
N SER A 883 -1.08 20.27 3.64
CA SER A 883 -0.60 21.53 3.07
C SER A 883 -1.73 22.48 2.66
N PRO A 884 -2.54 22.97 3.62
CA PRO A 884 -3.61 23.93 3.34
C PRO A 884 -3.00 25.25 2.86
N GLY A 885 -3.33 25.63 1.62
CA GLY A 885 -2.90 26.85 0.96
C GLY A 885 -3.93 27.96 1.15
N GLN A 886 -4.58 28.37 0.05
CA GLN A 886 -5.57 29.44 0.06
C GLN A 886 -6.87 29.04 0.79
N ILE A 887 -7.46 29.99 1.51
CA ILE A 887 -8.76 29.86 2.19
C ILE A 887 -9.73 30.84 1.51
N SER A 888 -10.99 30.44 1.37
CA SER A 888 -12.06 31.32 0.90
C SER A 888 -13.31 31.14 1.76
N ALA A 889 -14.09 32.21 1.93
CA ALA A 889 -15.35 32.18 2.66
C ALA A 889 -16.51 32.57 1.73
N SER A 890 -17.64 31.87 1.84
CA SER A 890 -18.87 32.26 1.14
C SER A 890 -19.57 33.43 1.85
N THR A 891 -20.57 34.00 1.19
CA THR A 891 -21.47 35.00 1.78
C THR A 891 -22.27 34.45 2.97
N ALA A 892 -22.40 33.13 3.10
CA ALA A 892 -22.99 32.45 4.25
C ALA A 892 -21.96 32.11 5.35
N ASN A 893 -20.72 32.60 5.25
CA ASN A 893 -19.58 32.26 6.12
C ASN A 893 -19.22 30.76 6.14
N GLU A 894 -19.54 30.01 5.08
CA GLU A 894 -18.97 28.68 4.90
C GLU A 894 -17.52 28.82 4.45
N ILE A 895 -16.64 27.99 5.00
CA ILE A 895 -15.20 28.11 4.77
C ILE A 895 -14.72 26.96 3.90
N TYR A 896 -14.00 27.32 2.85
CA TYR A 896 -13.41 26.43 1.88
C TYR A 896 -11.89 26.55 1.96
N ILE A 897 -11.20 25.42 1.87
CA ILE A 897 -9.74 25.35 2.01
C ILE A 897 -9.20 24.58 0.81
N ALA A 898 -8.26 25.18 0.09
CA ALA A 898 -7.46 24.50 -0.91
C ALA A 898 -6.36 23.70 -0.21
N GLU A 899 -6.38 22.38 -0.33
CA GLU A 899 -5.29 21.52 0.14
C GLU A 899 -4.38 21.18 -1.04
N PHE A 900 -3.28 21.91 -1.12
CA PHE A 900 -2.31 21.76 -2.20
C PHE A 900 -1.70 20.36 -2.19
N GLY A 901 -1.32 19.86 -1.02
CA GLY A 901 -0.63 18.57 -0.86
C GLY A 901 -1.53 17.35 -1.13
N ALA A 902 -2.84 17.48 -0.93
CA ALA A 902 -3.80 16.41 -1.19
C ALA A 902 -4.47 16.49 -2.57
N GLY A 903 -4.31 17.60 -3.31
CA GLY A 903 -5.09 17.82 -4.53
C GLY A 903 -6.59 17.81 -4.22
N ALA A 904 -7.00 18.57 -3.21
CA ALA A 904 -8.35 18.53 -2.66
C ALA A 904 -8.87 19.90 -2.23
N ILE A 905 -10.20 19.99 -2.08
CA ILE A 905 -10.88 21.10 -1.43
C ILE A 905 -11.67 20.56 -0.25
N ARG A 906 -11.42 21.14 0.92
CA ARG A 906 -12.20 20.87 2.14
C ARG A 906 -13.22 21.97 2.36
N ARG A 907 -14.36 21.58 2.91
CA ARG A 907 -15.36 22.49 3.47
C ARG A 907 -15.39 22.32 4.99
N LEU A 908 -15.26 23.40 5.75
CA LEU A 908 -15.53 23.37 7.19
C LEU A 908 -17.02 23.55 7.42
N LEU A 909 -17.64 22.57 8.06
CA LEU A 909 -19.08 22.60 8.31
C LEU A 909 -19.43 23.65 9.39
N PRO A 910 -20.41 24.54 9.14
CA PRO A 910 -20.67 25.71 9.99
C PRO A 910 -21.30 25.42 11.36
#